data_AF-A0A067RPG9-F1
#
_entry.id   AF-A0A067RPG9-F1
#
_cell.length_a   1.000
_cell.length_b   1.000
_cell.length_c   1.000
_cell.angle_alpha   90.00
_cell.angle_beta   90.00
_cell.angle_gamma   90.00
#
_symmetry.space_group_name_H-M   'P 1'
#
loop_
_entity.id
_entity.type
_entity.pdbx_description
1 polymer ?
#
loop_
_entity_poly.entity_id
_entity_poly.type
_entity_poly.pdbx_seq_one_letter_code
_entity_poly.pdbx_strand_id
1 'polypeptide(L)'
;MFLSVSGQQQYFRIQPKDVKVHEGGEAMLECEVTNQAGQVQWTKDGFALGFSAVIPGFPRYSVVGDSRIGVYNLRIVNASLDDDAEYQCQVGPARFNKAIRANARLSVISPPSFIEIVNHAPNSKIEIRENQEYQLECLVKNSKPAAKIIWYRGNVELKLDKRVDTTTEVNEPSPSGRYAKRYNVLSRIKLQPTSEDDYEDYTCEARHEALPPDMPLRVTVQLSVLYPPGIPYIEGYTEGETIRRGQTVELTCKSRGGNPPAQLIWYKNGEQIRMAYRTAGRVSENIYTFTADASDNKARYRCEASNVMSQGPLKTEIQLTVLFAPAQVSISGPTEARIGDSVPLACTTANSNPPAEIKWLVAGRHVRNATSRTVVSPEGGWITTSNITAVIAPNKRSLVVICHGINMQLTENIVSTHTINVLYPPSQPIIHGYAEATSIAVGTVQKISCISSGGNPLATLTWYKNDKKINSVTKVNDRSVSAEVTILVNVTDNEARYKCEASNSATEIPLFETVTLDVHFPPDHVVIRKDPPELKTGTMATLTCDSSSSNPEARLSWWREGIPVQGVTNVTKPGLHGGRVSSIVLSLDITPELNGIVYTCQATNEALQRSVHDAITLEVLYKPIFSDVPMEQQTGIEGQPLVLLLQAAGNPSNIAYTWTKDGIDAGEDPRVLVDGPVLNITKLRKEDSGIYICEAVNSEGSSSVKFNLTVQYTALIKDAPPFVMVSPGENAQLYCTAEGNPLSESHVSWRREGFSDSDMEQRTERSYRNGTSYLVVQTPTREDNGNFFCVVNNGIGNETTRPVYLVVKYKPEMDTAPQIAKAASNSGDTGRLVCRASGAPKLRFTWSREGAAIPVNITEKYYIDFRQVDFVTYESVLLVKHVRLSDYGGYECVVRNEMGFATNTVRLEVTSAPDPPTSLSVLNVTHDSVTVGWVPGFDGGMEPSYRIRYRPTATFGEGYRYVDVIGSNITTFTITRLSMAADYTISIMSFNKLGSSKYLPDTLRAKTSSELPPSFHSPSQDVDYQSGEDGRSGISGLVIVVVTVVGMAVLMLNVLLIGCCLHRRANKRLTGEGDLQQVIPDILLGKADIPRLVIIGVLQNFVFLLFYYLLNVLAAASEQSSSKSATIEMYAPSSYNETVTGETLSSVSEKSESYSNGDSNQEYL
;
A
#
# COMPACT_ATOMS: atom_id res chain seq x y z
N MET A 1 -52.13 47.36 100.46
CA MET A 1 -52.72 47.56 99.12
C MET A 1 -51.65 47.22 98.09
N PHE A 2 -51.76 46.08 97.40
CA PHE A 2 -50.79 45.68 96.38
C PHE A 2 -51.13 46.37 95.06
N LEU A 3 -50.22 47.18 94.51
CA LEU A 3 -50.30 47.63 93.11
C LEU A 3 -49.38 46.75 92.26
N SER A 4 -50.00 45.77 91.61
CA SER A 4 -49.37 44.97 90.56
C SER A 4 -49.16 45.85 89.33
N VAL A 5 -47.97 46.43 89.19
CA VAL A 5 -47.55 47.02 87.91
C VAL A 5 -47.16 45.86 87.00
N SER A 6 -48.08 45.48 86.10
CA SER A 6 -47.80 44.55 85.00
C SER A 6 -46.80 45.19 84.04
N GLY A 7 -45.50 44.99 84.31
CA GLY A 7 -44.44 45.33 83.37
C GLY A 7 -44.68 44.57 82.05
N GLN A 8 -44.73 45.30 80.94
CA GLN A 8 -44.88 44.65 79.63
C GLN A 8 -43.70 43.69 79.40
N GLN A 9 -43.99 42.46 78.98
CA GLN A 9 -42.95 41.48 78.69
C GLN A 9 -42.07 41.95 77.53
N GLN A 10 -40.80 41.59 77.61
CA GLN A 10 -39.85 41.80 76.51
C GLN A 10 -40.16 40.83 75.36
N TYR A 11 -40.08 41.30 74.12
CA TYR A 11 -40.33 40.50 72.92
C TYR A 11 -39.46 40.96 71.75
N PHE A 12 -39.22 40.08 70.77
CA PHE A 12 -38.51 40.44 69.55
C PHE A 12 -39.43 41.21 68.60
N ARG A 13 -39.00 42.41 68.20
CA ARG A 13 -39.58 43.17 67.09
C ARG A 13 -39.12 42.63 65.74
N ILE A 14 -37.83 42.29 65.65
CA ILE A 14 -37.24 41.54 64.54
C ILE A 14 -36.51 40.35 65.16
N GLN A 15 -36.93 39.15 64.77
CA GLN A 15 -36.18 37.93 65.06
C GLN A 15 -35.13 37.73 63.97
N PRO A 16 -33.93 37.24 64.33
CA PRO A 16 -32.93 36.89 63.34
C PRO A 16 -33.44 35.78 62.42
N LYS A 17 -32.97 35.81 61.18
CA LYS A 17 -33.31 34.85 60.13
C LYS A 17 -32.03 34.25 59.57
N ASP A 18 -32.15 33.08 58.97
CA ASP A 18 -31.04 32.43 58.28
C ASP A 18 -30.47 33.33 57.19
N VAL A 19 -29.15 33.43 57.14
CA VAL A 19 -28.40 34.25 56.17
C VAL A 19 -27.40 33.38 55.44
N LYS A 20 -27.32 33.56 54.12
CA LYS A 20 -26.22 33.04 53.30
C LYS A 20 -25.26 34.18 52.98
N VAL A 21 -23.96 33.90 53.07
CA VAL A 21 -22.90 34.87 52.73
C VAL A 21 -21.79 34.16 51.96
N HIS A 22 -21.21 34.81 50.95
CA HIS A 22 -19.99 34.29 50.31
C HIS A 22 -18.84 34.34 51.31
N GLU A 23 -17.92 33.38 51.22
CA GLU A 23 -16.63 33.43 51.91
C GLU A 23 -15.88 34.73 51.56
N GLY A 24 -15.30 35.39 52.56
CA GLY A 24 -14.75 36.74 52.45
C GLY A 24 -15.79 37.89 52.46
N GLY A 25 -17.09 37.57 52.39
CA GLY A 25 -18.18 38.55 52.44
C GLY A 25 -18.50 39.10 53.83
N GLU A 26 -19.54 39.94 53.92
CA GLU A 26 -20.06 40.47 55.17
C GLU A 26 -21.46 39.90 55.46
N ALA A 27 -21.67 39.41 56.68
CA ALA A 27 -22.95 38.90 57.16
C ALA A 27 -23.52 39.79 58.26
N MET A 28 -24.85 39.95 58.25
CA MET A 28 -25.61 40.70 59.25
C MET A 28 -26.79 39.84 59.73
N LEU A 29 -26.82 39.47 61.00
CA LEU A 29 -27.96 38.81 61.63
C LEU A 29 -28.74 39.85 62.45
N GLU A 30 -29.95 40.20 62.01
CA GLU A 30 -30.75 41.25 62.63
C GLU A 30 -31.40 40.77 63.94
N CYS A 31 -31.35 41.58 65.00
CA CYS A 31 -32.10 41.30 66.23
C CYS A 31 -32.57 42.61 66.84
N GLU A 32 -33.89 42.81 66.90
CA GLU A 32 -34.50 43.97 67.56
C GLU A 32 -35.42 43.53 68.69
N VAL A 33 -35.29 44.17 69.86
CA VAL A 33 -35.99 43.81 71.10
C VAL A 33 -36.81 45.01 71.61
N THR A 34 -38.12 44.83 71.77
CA THR A 34 -39.00 45.83 72.40
C THR A 34 -39.27 45.47 73.86
N ASN A 35 -39.48 46.49 74.71
CA ASN A 35 -39.68 46.35 76.15
C ASN A 35 -38.54 45.58 76.85
N GLN A 36 -37.31 45.72 76.35
CA GLN A 36 -36.13 45.09 76.88
C GLN A 36 -35.94 45.43 78.37
N ALA A 37 -35.86 44.42 79.21
CA ALA A 37 -35.51 44.55 80.63
C ALA A 37 -34.27 43.74 81.01
N GLY A 38 -34.00 42.64 80.29
CA GLY A 38 -32.77 41.86 80.42
C GLY A 38 -31.63 42.34 79.52
N GLN A 39 -30.43 41.84 79.78
CA GLN A 39 -29.28 42.04 78.88
C GLN A 39 -29.43 41.17 77.62
N VAL A 40 -29.03 41.72 76.48
CA VAL A 40 -28.99 41.02 75.19
C VAL A 40 -27.58 40.50 74.92
N GLN A 41 -27.47 39.24 74.52
CA GLN A 41 -26.22 38.64 74.04
C GLN A 41 -26.48 37.79 72.80
N TRP A 42 -25.43 37.58 72.02
CA TRP A 42 -25.40 36.56 70.98
C TRP A 42 -24.67 35.32 71.45
N THR A 43 -25.10 34.15 70.98
CA THR A 43 -24.33 32.91 71.05
C THR A 43 -24.02 32.39 69.65
N LYS A 44 -22.98 31.55 69.55
CA LYS A 44 -22.59 30.79 68.36
C LYS A 44 -22.38 29.32 68.76
N ASP A 45 -23.10 28.40 68.15
CA ASP A 45 -23.13 26.96 68.48
C ASP A 45 -23.29 26.72 69.99
N GLY A 46 -24.11 27.55 70.65
CA GLY A 46 -24.34 27.54 72.09
C GLY A 46 -23.30 28.30 72.95
N PHE A 47 -22.12 28.64 72.42
CA PHE A 47 -21.11 29.43 73.13
C PHE A 47 -21.47 30.91 73.19
N ALA A 48 -21.45 31.52 74.38
CA ALA A 48 -21.83 32.92 74.56
C ALA A 48 -20.73 33.89 74.12
N LEU A 49 -21.07 34.82 73.23
CA LEU A 49 -20.18 35.87 72.74
C LEU A 49 -20.13 37.08 73.70
N GLY A 50 -21.02 37.13 74.69
CA GLY A 50 -21.08 38.18 75.71
C GLY A 50 -21.96 39.38 75.33
N PHE A 51 -21.92 40.40 76.18
CA PHE A 51 -22.83 41.56 76.17
C PHE A 51 -22.23 42.84 75.57
N SER A 52 -20.98 42.79 75.09
CA SER A 52 -20.24 43.94 74.56
C SER A 52 -20.51 44.14 73.07
N ALA A 53 -20.56 45.40 72.62
CA ALA A 53 -20.64 45.73 71.19
C ALA A 53 -19.41 45.28 70.40
N VAL A 54 -18.22 45.31 71.03
CA VAL A 54 -16.98 44.71 70.50
C VAL A 54 -16.79 43.37 71.18
N ILE A 55 -16.73 42.28 70.41
CA ILE A 55 -16.70 40.91 70.94
C ILE A 55 -15.25 40.48 71.21
N PRO A 56 -14.83 40.31 72.48
CA PRO A 56 -13.44 39.97 72.80
C PRO A 56 -13.06 38.59 72.24
N GLY A 57 -11.89 38.47 71.63
CA GLY A 57 -11.42 37.24 70.97
C GLY A 57 -11.98 37.01 69.56
N PHE A 58 -13.01 37.74 69.13
CA PHE A 58 -13.62 37.63 67.79
C PHE A 58 -13.50 38.97 67.03
N PRO A 59 -12.31 39.37 66.56
CA PRO A 59 -12.07 40.70 65.97
C PRO A 59 -12.83 40.98 64.67
N ARG A 60 -13.42 39.95 64.05
CA ARG A 60 -14.29 40.07 62.87
C ARG A 60 -15.77 40.30 63.23
N TYR A 61 -16.13 40.19 64.50
CA TYR A 61 -17.52 40.19 64.96
C TYR A 61 -17.80 41.47 65.77
N SER A 62 -18.96 42.08 65.54
CA SER A 62 -19.42 43.24 66.28
C SER A 62 -20.94 43.25 66.39
N VAL A 63 -21.48 43.70 67.52
CA VAL A 63 -22.92 43.97 67.64
C VAL A 63 -23.15 45.44 67.29
N VAL A 64 -23.91 45.68 66.23
CA VAL A 64 -24.17 47.00 65.66
C VAL A 64 -25.66 47.35 65.74
N GLY A 65 -25.95 48.62 65.98
CA GLY A 65 -27.31 49.11 66.26
C GLY A 65 -27.30 50.13 67.40
N ASP A 66 -28.47 50.67 67.71
CA ASP A 66 -28.66 51.55 68.87
C ASP A 66 -29.42 50.79 69.96
N SER A 67 -28.69 50.46 71.03
CA SER A 67 -29.22 49.74 72.19
C SER A 67 -30.29 50.51 72.96
N ARG A 68 -30.37 51.84 72.82
CA ARG A 68 -31.40 52.68 73.47
C ARG A 68 -32.79 52.48 72.86
N ILE A 69 -32.84 51.98 71.62
CA ILE A 69 -34.07 51.61 70.90
C ILE A 69 -34.15 50.11 70.62
N GLY A 70 -33.27 49.31 71.23
CA GLY A 70 -33.33 47.85 71.24
C GLY A 70 -32.75 47.14 70.00
N VAL A 71 -31.90 47.78 69.20
CA VAL A 71 -31.29 47.16 67.99
C VAL A 71 -29.92 46.55 68.32
N TYR A 72 -29.75 45.26 68.04
CA TYR A 72 -28.60 44.43 68.43
C TYR A 72 -28.17 43.47 67.30
N ASN A 73 -27.93 44.00 66.10
CA ASN A 73 -27.61 43.17 64.94
C ASN A 73 -26.17 42.65 65.03
N LEU A 74 -25.95 41.35 64.81
CA LEU A 74 -24.60 40.77 64.78
C LEU A 74 -24.00 40.91 63.38
N ARG A 75 -22.96 41.73 63.26
CA ARG A 75 -22.18 41.96 62.03
C ARG A 75 -20.89 41.14 62.06
N ILE A 76 -20.66 40.33 61.04
CA ILE A 76 -19.45 39.54 60.84
C ILE A 76 -18.81 39.94 59.50
N VAL A 77 -17.62 40.54 59.55
CA VAL A 77 -16.87 40.99 58.35
C VAL A 77 -15.84 39.95 57.91
N ASN A 78 -15.67 39.80 56.59
CA ASN A 78 -14.75 38.82 56.00
C ASN A 78 -15.04 37.39 56.52
N ALA A 79 -16.27 36.94 56.35
CA ALA A 79 -16.80 35.66 56.84
C ALA A 79 -15.97 34.47 56.34
N SER A 80 -15.70 33.49 57.21
CA SER A 80 -14.96 32.26 56.89
C SER A 80 -15.82 31.03 57.11
N LEU A 81 -15.39 29.87 56.60
CA LEU A 81 -16.12 28.60 56.79
C LEU A 81 -16.33 28.21 58.26
N ASP A 82 -15.56 28.78 59.19
CA ASP A 82 -15.75 28.61 60.63
C ASP A 82 -16.94 29.40 61.20
N ASP A 83 -17.41 30.44 60.50
CA ASP A 83 -18.59 31.22 60.89
C ASP A 83 -19.91 30.57 60.45
N ASP A 84 -19.83 29.50 59.65
CA ASP A 84 -20.97 28.63 59.33
C ASP A 84 -21.36 27.81 60.57
N ALA A 85 -22.41 28.29 61.24
CA ALA A 85 -22.78 27.96 62.61
C ALA A 85 -24.24 28.35 62.90
N GLU A 86 -24.80 27.84 63.99
CA GLU A 86 -26.08 28.29 64.52
C GLU A 86 -25.87 29.44 65.51
N TYR A 87 -26.51 30.58 65.27
CA TYR A 87 -26.45 31.74 66.15
C TYR A 87 -27.79 31.92 66.87
N GLN A 88 -27.74 32.44 68.09
CA GLN A 88 -28.96 32.74 68.85
C GLN A 88 -28.86 34.11 69.51
N CYS A 89 -29.83 34.98 69.21
CA CYS A 89 -30.03 36.22 69.96
C CYS A 89 -30.79 35.86 71.24
N GLN A 90 -30.19 36.11 72.40
CA GLN A 90 -30.75 35.81 73.71
C GLN A 90 -30.95 37.09 74.51
N VAL A 91 -32.13 37.24 75.12
CA VAL A 91 -32.40 38.30 76.11
C VAL A 91 -32.62 37.63 77.46
N GLY A 92 -31.78 37.98 78.44
CA GLY A 92 -31.83 37.42 79.79
C GLY A 92 -33.11 37.77 80.56
N PRO A 93 -33.41 37.09 81.67
CA PRO A 93 -34.54 37.44 82.52
C PRO A 93 -34.27 38.74 83.31
N ALA A 94 -35.34 39.44 83.71
CA ALA A 94 -35.30 40.55 84.65
C ALA A 94 -36.44 40.42 85.68
N ARG A 95 -36.50 41.28 86.72
CA ARG A 95 -37.36 41.09 87.92
C ARG A 95 -38.80 40.64 87.65
N PHE A 96 -39.42 41.08 86.54
CA PHE A 96 -40.77 40.66 86.13
C PHE A 96 -40.84 40.15 84.67
N ASN A 97 -39.71 40.04 83.96
CA ASN A 97 -39.67 39.74 82.52
C ASN A 97 -38.99 38.38 82.26
N LYS A 98 -39.65 37.50 81.50
CA LYS A 98 -39.11 36.18 81.13
C LYS A 98 -38.02 36.31 80.05
N ALA A 99 -37.03 35.43 80.09
CA ALA A 99 -36.03 35.33 79.03
C ALA A 99 -36.67 34.95 77.69
N ILE A 100 -36.17 35.51 76.59
CA ILE A 100 -36.58 35.19 75.22
C ILE A 100 -35.34 34.87 74.37
N ARG A 101 -35.49 33.99 73.38
CA ARG A 101 -34.41 33.54 72.49
C ARG A 101 -34.94 33.32 71.08
N ALA A 102 -34.14 33.62 70.07
CA ALA A 102 -34.45 33.35 68.67
C ALA A 102 -33.18 32.95 67.90
N ASN A 103 -33.28 31.93 67.04
CA ASN A 103 -32.14 31.32 66.35
C ASN A 103 -32.07 31.79 64.90
N ALA A 104 -30.86 31.78 64.34
CA ALA A 104 -30.61 31.93 62.92
C ALA A 104 -29.35 31.17 62.51
N ARG A 105 -29.40 30.47 61.38
CA ARG A 105 -28.24 29.81 60.79
C ARG A 105 -27.50 30.76 59.86
N LEU A 106 -26.24 31.02 60.13
CA LEU A 106 -25.34 31.62 59.15
C LEU A 106 -24.74 30.48 58.32
N SER A 107 -24.89 30.54 57.00
CA SER A 107 -24.31 29.57 56.07
C SER A 107 -23.30 30.29 55.17
N VAL A 108 -22.04 29.84 55.20
CA VAL A 108 -20.96 30.45 54.42
C VAL A 108 -20.72 29.62 53.18
N ILE A 109 -20.97 30.22 52.01
CA ILE A 109 -20.91 29.56 50.70
C ILE A 109 -19.61 29.93 49.97
N SER A 110 -19.04 28.97 49.25
CA SER A 110 -17.78 29.13 48.53
C SER A 110 -17.84 28.40 47.18
N PRO A 111 -17.48 29.07 46.07
CA PRO A 111 -17.58 28.47 44.74
C PRO A 111 -16.58 27.33 44.55
N PRO A 112 -16.83 26.41 43.60
CA PRO A 112 -15.83 25.42 43.20
C PRO A 112 -14.57 26.12 42.68
N SER A 113 -13.40 25.60 43.05
CA SER A 113 -12.12 26.20 42.67
C SER A 113 -11.56 25.68 41.34
N PHE A 114 -12.09 24.57 40.84
CA PHE A 114 -11.49 23.80 39.74
C PHE A 114 -12.51 22.79 39.18
N ILE A 115 -12.43 22.55 37.86
CA ILE A 115 -13.17 21.52 37.12
C ILE A 115 -12.21 20.82 36.16
N GLU A 116 -12.34 19.51 35.99
CA GLU A 116 -11.67 18.75 34.92
C GLU A 116 -12.58 17.61 34.43
N ILE A 117 -12.41 17.20 33.17
CA ILE A 117 -12.77 15.85 32.76
C ILE A 117 -11.52 14.99 32.98
N VAL A 118 -11.61 14.02 33.87
CA VAL A 118 -10.47 13.27 34.40
C VAL A 118 -9.75 12.56 33.26
N ASN A 119 -8.42 12.65 33.23
CA ASN A 119 -7.52 12.13 32.17
C ASN A 119 -7.63 12.82 30.79
N HIS A 120 -8.45 13.86 30.63
CA HIS A 120 -8.60 14.56 29.34
C HIS A 120 -8.27 16.06 29.45
N ALA A 121 -7.43 16.54 28.54
CA ALA A 121 -7.15 17.97 28.44
C ALA A 121 -8.38 18.72 27.88
N PRO A 122 -8.63 19.99 28.28
CA PRO A 122 -9.71 20.79 27.70
C PRO A 122 -9.61 20.87 26.17
N ASN A 123 -10.74 20.67 25.49
CA ASN A 123 -10.88 20.61 24.03
C ASN A 123 -10.06 19.51 23.34
N SER A 124 -9.63 18.47 24.08
CA SER A 124 -9.00 17.29 23.48
C SER A 124 -10.02 16.42 22.74
N LYS A 125 -9.53 15.68 21.74
CA LYS A 125 -10.30 14.68 21.00
C LYS A 125 -10.15 13.31 21.66
N ILE A 126 -11.25 12.56 21.74
CA ILE A 126 -11.31 11.21 22.30
C ILE A 126 -11.80 10.26 21.19
N GLU A 127 -10.93 9.35 20.77
CA GLU A 127 -11.27 8.32 19.77
C GLU A 127 -11.91 7.10 20.45
N ILE A 128 -13.11 6.73 20.02
CA ILE A 128 -13.92 5.64 20.61
C ILE A 128 -14.58 4.86 19.47
N ARG A 129 -14.78 3.54 19.59
CA ARG A 129 -15.50 2.76 18.58
C ARG A 129 -17.02 2.88 18.76
N GLU A 130 -17.78 2.76 17.68
CA GLU A 130 -19.25 2.78 17.76
C GLU A 130 -19.78 1.67 18.68
N ASN A 131 -20.78 2.02 19.50
CA ASN A 131 -21.40 1.18 20.53
C ASN A 131 -20.44 0.66 21.63
N GLN A 132 -19.17 1.11 21.66
CA GLN A 132 -18.26 0.81 22.77
C GLN A 132 -18.66 1.64 23.98
N GLU A 133 -19.00 0.97 25.09
CA GLU A 133 -19.28 1.67 26.35
C GLU A 133 -18.05 2.44 26.82
N TYR A 134 -18.22 3.74 27.07
CA TYR A 134 -17.17 4.65 27.50
C TYR A 134 -17.66 5.54 28.64
N GLN A 135 -16.81 5.77 29.64
CA GLN A 135 -17.18 6.54 30.83
C GLN A 135 -16.39 7.85 30.88
N LEU A 136 -17.08 8.98 30.75
CA LEU A 136 -16.49 10.29 31.02
C LEU A 136 -16.73 10.64 32.50
N GLU A 137 -15.69 11.16 33.14
CA GLU A 137 -15.72 11.52 34.56
C GLU A 137 -15.38 13.00 34.71
N CYS A 138 -16.26 13.77 35.35
CA CYS A 138 -16.05 15.18 35.62
C CYS A 138 -15.90 15.43 37.11
N LEU A 139 -14.77 16.01 37.50
CA LEU A 139 -14.40 16.24 38.89
C LEU A 139 -14.37 17.74 39.19
N VAL A 140 -15.29 18.17 40.06
CA VAL A 140 -15.39 19.53 40.57
C VAL A 140 -14.88 19.58 42.01
N LYS A 141 -13.93 20.47 42.31
CA LYS A 141 -13.23 20.51 43.60
C LYS A 141 -13.57 21.73 44.45
N ASN A 142 -13.53 21.56 45.78
CA ASN A 142 -13.52 22.62 46.80
C ASN A 142 -14.75 23.54 46.90
N SER A 143 -15.95 23.03 46.57
CA SER A 143 -17.21 23.78 46.65
C SER A 143 -17.90 23.69 48.02
N LYS A 144 -18.64 24.72 48.44
CA LYS A 144 -19.59 24.64 49.56
C LYS A 144 -20.83 25.50 49.32
N PRO A 145 -22.07 24.95 49.30
CA PRO A 145 -22.41 23.52 49.31
C PRO A 145 -21.80 22.76 48.12
N ALA A 146 -21.98 21.46 48.05
CA ALA A 146 -21.55 20.66 46.89
C ALA A 146 -22.12 21.22 45.58
N ALA A 147 -21.27 21.45 44.57
CA ALA A 147 -21.68 21.92 43.25
C ALA A 147 -22.50 20.86 42.50
N LYS A 148 -23.54 21.31 41.77
CA LYS A 148 -24.31 20.43 40.88
C LYS A 148 -23.58 20.34 39.54
N ILE A 149 -23.23 19.13 39.13
CA ILE A 149 -22.69 18.87 37.78
C ILE A 149 -23.83 18.65 36.80
N ILE A 150 -23.70 19.21 35.59
CA ILE A 150 -24.60 19.03 34.47
C ILE A 150 -23.77 18.76 33.22
N TRP A 151 -24.17 17.78 32.44
CA TRP A 151 -23.51 17.40 31.19
C TRP A 151 -24.32 17.87 29.97
N TYR A 152 -23.63 18.23 28.89
CA TYR A 152 -24.21 18.62 27.62
C TYR A 152 -23.57 17.84 26.48
N ARG A 153 -24.37 17.49 25.45
CA ARG A 153 -23.90 17.08 24.12
C ARG A 153 -24.17 18.24 23.16
N GLY A 154 -23.12 18.75 22.52
CA GLY A 154 -23.13 20.06 21.87
C GLY A 154 -23.62 21.13 22.84
N ASN A 155 -24.77 21.74 22.51
CA ASN A 155 -25.44 22.75 23.34
C ASN A 155 -26.69 22.21 24.09
N VAL A 156 -26.94 20.90 24.08
CA VAL A 156 -28.15 20.29 24.66
C VAL A 156 -27.82 19.60 25.98
N GLU A 157 -28.52 19.98 27.07
CA GLU A 157 -28.41 19.35 28.39
C GLU A 157 -28.81 17.86 28.30
N LEU A 158 -27.90 16.96 28.67
CA LEU A 158 -28.11 15.52 28.63
C LEU A 158 -29.12 15.10 29.71
N LYS A 159 -30.27 14.61 29.25
CA LYS A 159 -31.31 14.04 30.11
C LYS A 159 -31.08 12.54 30.27
N LEU A 160 -31.38 12.02 31.46
CA LEU A 160 -31.37 10.59 31.76
C LEU A 160 -32.33 9.85 30.81
N ASP A 161 -31.77 8.94 30.00
CA ASP A 161 -32.45 8.04 29.08
C ASP A 161 -31.62 6.76 28.94
N LYS A 162 -32.15 5.71 28.29
CA LYS A 162 -31.56 4.36 28.19
C LYS A 162 -30.13 4.29 27.63
N ARG A 163 -29.62 5.36 27.01
CA ARG A 163 -28.26 5.44 26.43
C ARG A 163 -27.22 6.12 27.32
N VAL A 164 -27.65 6.80 28.40
CA VAL A 164 -26.77 7.58 29.27
C VAL A 164 -27.14 7.35 30.74
N ASP A 165 -26.30 6.61 31.44
CA ASP A 165 -26.35 6.47 32.89
C ASP A 165 -25.44 7.53 33.55
N THR A 166 -25.92 8.16 34.61
CA THR A 166 -25.22 9.27 35.29
C THR A 166 -25.17 9.01 36.78
N THR A 167 -23.97 8.73 37.30
CA THR A 167 -23.72 8.68 38.75
C THR A 167 -23.12 10.00 39.21
N THR A 168 -23.45 10.44 40.43
CA THR A 168 -22.83 11.63 41.05
C THR A 168 -22.48 11.32 42.49
N GLU A 169 -21.19 11.26 42.77
CA GLU A 169 -20.59 10.99 44.07
C GLU A 169 -20.18 12.33 44.69
N VAL A 170 -20.76 12.67 45.85
CA VAL A 170 -20.33 13.81 46.66
C VAL A 170 -19.44 13.26 47.75
N ASN A 171 -18.13 13.51 47.66
CA ASN A 171 -17.17 13.08 48.66
C ASN A 171 -17.40 13.82 49.99
N GLU A 172 -17.08 13.16 51.10
CA GLU A 172 -17.15 13.79 52.42
C GLU A 172 -16.34 15.10 52.45
N PRO A 173 -16.84 16.12 53.15
CA PRO A 173 -16.16 17.41 53.20
C PRO A 173 -14.82 17.26 53.94
N SER A 174 -13.78 17.93 53.45
CA SER A 174 -12.42 17.72 53.99
C SER A 174 -12.39 17.96 55.51
N PRO A 175 -11.76 17.06 56.31
CA PRO A 175 -11.87 17.09 57.77
C PRO A 175 -10.98 18.15 58.44
N SER A 176 -9.93 18.64 57.76
CA SER A 176 -9.01 19.66 58.30
C SER A 176 -8.20 20.36 57.20
N GLY A 177 -7.56 21.48 57.55
CA GLY A 177 -6.73 22.29 56.64
C GLY A 177 -7.50 23.34 55.82
N ARG A 178 -6.83 23.95 54.81
CA ARG A 178 -7.38 25.05 53.97
C ARG A 178 -8.74 24.73 53.32
N TYR A 179 -9.03 23.46 53.10
CA TYR A 179 -10.24 22.99 52.42
C TYR A 179 -11.33 22.46 53.37
N ALA A 180 -11.17 22.65 54.69
CA ALA A 180 -12.12 22.17 55.68
C ALA A 180 -13.56 22.59 55.38
N LYS A 181 -14.53 21.67 55.60
CA LYS A 181 -15.97 21.86 55.29
C LYS A 181 -16.33 22.02 53.80
N ARG A 182 -15.39 21.84 52.85
CA ARG A 182 -15.64 21.89 51.39
C ARG A 182 -15.77 20.49 50.78
N TYR A 183 -16.64 20.36 49.79
CA TYR A 183 -16.97 19.14 49.07
C TYR A 183 -16.28 19.08 47.70
N ASN A 184 -15.87 17.87 47.33
CA ASN A 184 -15.53 17.50 45.96
C ASN A 184 -16.70 16.68 45.38
N VAL A 185 -17.05 16.93 44.14
CA VAL A 185 -18.16 16.27 43.44
C VAL A 185 -17.61 15.62 42.18
N LEU A 186 -17.86 14.32 42.03
CA LEU A 186 -17.47 13.53 40.88
C LEU A 186 -18.74 13.05 40.19
N SER A 187 -18.97 13.49 38.95
CA SER A 187 -20.06 12.97 38.12
C SER A 187 -19.47 12.10 37.02
N ARG A 188 -20.01 10.90 36.84
CA ARG A 188 -19.62 10.00 35.76
C ARG A 188 -20.81 9.81 34.84
N ILE A 189 -20.59 9.96 33.53
CA ILE A 189 -21.56 9.57 32.51
C ILE A 189 -21.03 8.36 31.75
N LYS A 190 -21.85 7.32 31.65
CA LYS A 190 -21.63 6.20 30.73
C LYS A 190 -22.31 6.50 29.42
N LEU A 191 -21.56 6.37 28.34
CA LEU A 191 -21.98 6.61 26.97
C LEU A 191 -21.86 5.33 26.17
N GLN A 192 -22.80 5.10 25.25
CA GLN A 192 -22.63 4.19 24.12
C GLN A 192 -22.68 5.04 22.84
N PRO A 193 -21.53 5.56 22.36
CA PRO A 193 -21.49 6.50 21.25
C PRO A 193 -21.91 5.84 19.94
N THR A 194 -22.70 6.56 19.16
CA THR A 194 -23.15 6.19 17.82
C THR A 194 -22.46 7.06 16.77
N SER A 195 -22.63 6.73 15.49
CA SER A 195 -22.24 7.58 14.36
C SER A 195 -22.88 8.99 14.33
N GLU A 196 -23.88 9.27 15.17
CA GLU A 196 -24.42 10.62 15.41
C GLU A 196 -23.59 11.42 16.44
N ASP A 197 -22.79 10.77 17.28
CA ASP A 197 -21.93 11.38 18.30
C ASP A 197 -20.51 11.70 17.75
N ASP A 198 -20.29 11.43 16.46
CA ASP A 198 -19.03 11.67 15.76
C ASP A 198 -18.77 13.16 15.47
N TYR A 199 -17.68 13.69 16.04
CA TYR A 199 -17.33 15.12 16.15
C TYR A 199 -18.27 15.95 17.03
N GLU A 200 -19.05 15.33 17.92
CA GLU A 200 -19.86 16.04 18.91
C GLU A 200 -19.05 16.40 20.17
N ASP A 201 -19.33 17.59 20.70
CA ASP A 201 -18.67 18.12 21.90
C ASP A 201 -19.42 17.72 23.17
N TYR A 202 -18.73 17.10 24.13
CA TYR A 202 -19.27 16.75 25.44
C TYR A 202 -18.73 17.72 26.48
N THR A 203 -19.63 18.50 27.07
CA THR A 203 -19.29 19.56 28.03
C THR A 203 -19.79 19.21 29.42
N CYS A 204 -18.90 19.25 30.41
CA CYS A 204 -19.26 19.27 31.82
C CYS A 204 -19.36 20.71 32.33
N GLU A 205 -20.45 21.02 33.04
CA GLU A 205 -20.70 22.30 33.71
C GLU A 205 -20.88 22.10 35.22
N ALA A 206 -20.22 22.93 36.03
CA ALA A 206 -20.54 23.08 37.45
C ALA A 206 -21.49 24.26 37.67
N ARG A 207 -22.73 23.98 38.10
CA ARG A 207 -23.66 24.98 38.63
C ARG A 207 -23.57 25.05 40.15
N HIS A 208 -23.39 26.24 40.70
CA HIS A 208 -23.23 26.48 42.14
C HIS A 208 -23.77 27.87 42.50
N GLU A 209 -24.37 28.02 43.69
CA GLU A 209 -25.00 29.28 44.11
C GLU A 209 -24.02 30.44 44.40
N ALA A 210 -22.71 30.15 44.48
CA ALA A 210 -21.66 31.16 44.55
C ALA A 210 -20.96 31.44 43.20
N LEU A 211 -21.45 30.91 42.08
CA LEU A 211 -21.00 31.28 40.73
C LEU A 211 -21.99 32.25 40.07
N PRO A 212 -21.51 33.24 39.28
CA PRO A 212 -22.39 34.08 38.47
C PRO A 212 -23.14 33.24 37.41
N PRO A 213 -24.45 33.50 37.15
CA PRO A 213 -25.20 32.77 36.12
C PRO A 213 -24.58 32.85 34.72
N ASP A 214 -23.95 33.99 34.41
CA ASP A 214 -23.36 34.28 33.09
C ASP A 214 -21.91 33.77 32.95
N MET A 215 -21.32 33.23 34.02
CA MET A 215 -19.96 32.67 34.03
C MET A 215 -19.90 31.32 34.76
N PRO A 216 -20.58 30.28 34.23
CA PRO A 216 -20.50 28.92 34.76
C PRO A 216 -19.10 28.33 34.50
N LEU A 217 -18.63 27.51 35.44
CA LEU A 217 -17.36 26.81 35.30
C LEU A 217 -17.55 25.56 34.42
N ARG A 218 -16.94 25.54 33.23
CA ARG A 218 -17.14 24.49 32.20
C ARG A 218 -15.83 23.89 31.69
N VAL A 219 -15.89 22.67 31.20
CA VAL A 219 -14.81 21.99 30.46
C VAL A 219 -15.42 21.07 29.39
N THR A 220 -14.78 21.00 28.22
CA THR A 220 -15.31 20.30 27.03
C THR A 220 -14.27 19.33 26.47
N VAL A 221 -14.74 18.23 25.89
CA VAL A 221 -13.97 17.27 25.07
C VAL A 221 -14.76 16.95 23.81
N GLN A 222 -14.12 16.60 22.71
CA GLN A 222 -14.79 16.23 21.46
C GLN A 222 -14.67 14.72 21.22
N LEU A 223 -15.76 14.04 20.90
CA LEU A 223 -15.69 12.62 20.53
C LEU A 223 -15.38 12.47 19.04
N SER A 224 -14.57 11.47 18.70
CA SER A 224 -14.34 11.00 17.33
C SER A 224 -14.73 9.54 17.29
N VAL A 225 -15.94 9.25 16.81
CA VAL A 225 -16.51 7.89 16.89
C VAL A 225 -16.11 7.14 15.64
N LEU A 226 -15.47 5.99 15.80
CA LEU A 226 -15.00 5.14 14.70
C LEU A 226 -16.08 4.12 14.34
N TYR A 227 -16.65 4.23 13.13
CA TYR A 227 -17.74 3.38 12.61
C TYR A 227 -17.51 3.00 11.14
N PRO A 228 -18.06 1.85 10.66
CA PRO A 228 -18.00 1.47 9.26
C PRO A 228 -18.82 2.42 8.37
N PRO A 229 -18.51 2.53 7.07
CA PRO A 229 -19.30 3.30 6.13
C PRO A 229 -20.60 2.57 5.75
N GLY A 230 -21.52 3.26 5.07
CA GLY A 230 -22.72 2.66 4.50
C GLY A 230 -22.44 1.78 3.28
N ILE A 231 -23.38 0.89 2.97
CA ILE A 231 -23.35 0.04 1.77
C ILE A 231 -23.21 0.93 0.51
N PRO A 232 -22.28 0.64 -0.41
CA PRO A 232 -22.12 1.45 -1.61
C PRO A 232 -23.31 1.29 -2.57
N TYR A 233 -23.63 2.33 -3.33
CA TYR A 233 -24.60 2.27 -4.43
C TYR A 233 -23.94 2.73 -5.73
N ILE A 234 -24.47 2.22 -6.85
CA ILE A 234 -23.94 2.48 -8.20
C ILE A 234 -24.96 3.31 -8.98
N GLU A 235 -24.49 4.42 -9.55
CA GLU A 235 -25.22 5.28 -10.49
C GLU A 235 -24.64 5.11 -11.91
N GLY A 236 -25.43 5.43 -12.95
CA GLY A 236 -24.97 5.45 -14.35
C GLY A 236 -25.39 4.27 -15.24
N TYR A 237 -26.05 3.26 -14.66
CA TYR A 237 -26.68 2.15 -15.40
C TYR A 237 -27.90 1.64 -14.64
N THR A 238 -28.99 1.35 -15.35
CA THR A 238 -30.18 0.69 -14.81
C THR A 238 -30.21 -0.78 -15.25
N GLU A 239 -30.44 -1.70 -14.31
CA GLU A 239 -30.46 -3.12 -14.63
C GLU A 239 -31.56 -3.46 -15.65
N GLY A 240 -31.15 -4.01 -16.80
CA GLY A 240 -32.02 -4.29 -17.94
C GLY A 240 -31.83 -3.34 -19.14
N GLU A 241 -31.06 -2.25 -19.00
CA GLU A 241 -30.65 -1.44 -20.14
C GLU A 241 -29.67 -2.20 -21.05
N THR A 242 -29.73 -1.95 -22.37
CA THR A 242 -28.84 -2.58 -23.35
C THR A 242 -27.87 -1.57 -23.95
N ILE A 243 -26.59 -1.91 -23.90
CA ILE A 243 -25.49 -1.06 -24.34
C ILE A 243 -24.98 -1.59 -25.69
N ARG A 244 -24.63 -0.72 -26.64
CA ARG A 244 -24.02 -1.17 -27.90
C ARG A 244 -22.50 -1.22 -27.77
N ARG A 245 -21.86 -2.20 -28.43
CA ARG A 245 -20.39 -2.22 -28.56
C ARG A 245 -19.90 -0.88 -29.14
N GLY A 246 -18.87 -0.31 -28.51
CA GLY A 246 -18.32 1.01 -28.86
C GLY A 246 -19.00 2.21 -28.16
N GLN A 247 -20.04 2.00 -27.35
CA GLN A 247 -20.66 3.05 -26.55
C GLN A 247 -19.84 3.33 -25.27
N THR A 248 -19.65 4.61 -24.92
CA THR A 248 -19.05 5.00 -23.64
C THR A 248 -20.05 4.85 -22.50
N VAL A 249 -19.62 4.25 -21.40
CA VAL A 249 -20.39 3.98 -20.18
C VAL A 249 -19.64 4.60 -19.00
N GLU A 250 -20.35 5.26 -18.11
CA GLU A 250 -19.82 5.84 -16.87
C GLU A 250 -20.57 5.27 -15.67
N LEU A 251 -19.86 4.56 -14.80
CA LEU A 251 -20.41 3.98 -13.56
C LEU A 251 -19.84 4.74 -12.36
N THR A 252 -20.70 5.34 -11.55
CA THR A 252 -20.30 6.08 -10.35
C THR A 252 -20.68 5.29 -9.11
N CYS A 253 -19.68 4.82 -8.36
CA CYS A 253 -19.91 4.23 -7.05
C CYS A 253 -19.83 5.29 -5.95
N LYS A 254 -20.78 5.27 -5.02
CA LYS A 254 -20.84 6.18 -3.87
C LYS A 254 -21.09 5.42 -2.57
N SER A 255 -20.41 5.81 -1.49
CA SER A 255 -20.70 5.36 -0.11
C SER A 255 -20.78 6.57 0.81
N ARG A 256 -21.64 6.49 1.84
CA ARG A 256 -21.92 7.58 2.79
C ARG A 256 -21.52 7.16 4.21
N GLY A 257 -20.99 8.11 4.98
CA GLY A 257 -20.54 7.89 6.36
C GLY A 257 -19.18 7.19 6.45
N GLY A 258 -18.90 6.65 7.64
CA GLY A 258 -17.63 6.05 8.02
C GLY A 258 -16.65 7.08 8.59
N ASN A 259 -16.09 6.76 9.76
CA ASN A 259 -14.93 7.44 10.31
C ASN A 259 -13.87 6.36 10.66
N PRO A 260 -12.70 6.34 9.99
CA PRO A 260 -12.31 7.16 8.84
C PRO A 260 -13.21 6.93 7.61
N PRO A 261 -13.25 7.86 6.63
CA PRO A 261 -14.09 7.74 5.44
C PRO A 261 -13.82 6.49 4.60
N ALA A 262 -14.82 6.04 3.84
CA ALA A 262 -14.73 4.85 2.99
C ALA A 262 -13.64 4.99 1.90
N GLN A 263 -12.81 3.97 1.77
CA GLN A 263 -12.07 3.67 0.55
C GLN A 263 -13.00 2.96 -0.43
N LEU A 264 -12.99 3.33 -1.70
CA LEU A 264 -13.84 2.74 -2.74
C LEU A 264 -13.02 2.08 -3.83
N ILE A 265 -13.33 0.81 -4.11
CA ILE A 265 -12.63 -0.01 -5.10
C ILE A 265 -13.63 -0.61 -6.08
N TRP A 266 -13.34 -0.51 -7.37
CA TRP A 266 -14.09 -1.16 -8.44
C TRP A 266 -13.48 -2.51 -8.81
N TYR A 267 -14.33 -3.48 -9.11
CA TYR A 267 -13.96 -4.80 -9.64
C TYR A 267 -14.78 -5.13 -10.88
N LYS A 268 -14.15 -5.77 -11.88
CA LYS A 268 -14.82 -6.38 -13.05
C LYS A 268 -14.55 -7.87 -13.02
N ASN A 269 -15.60 -8.69 -12.96
CA ASN A 269 -15.53 -10.16 -12.90
C ASN A 269 -14.64 -10.73 -11.77
N GLY A 270 -14.32 -9.93 -10.74
CA GLY A 270 -13.43 -10.30 -9.64
C GLY A 270 -12.02 -9.69 -9.71
N GLU A 271 -11.60 -9.13 -10.84
CA GLU A 271 -10.33 -8.42 -11.00
C GLU A 271 -10.48 -6.94 -10.58
N GLN A 272 -9.49 -6.40 -9.87
CA GLN A 272 -9.50 -5.02 -9.36
C GLN A 272 -9.16 -3.99 -10.43
N ILE A 273 -10.03 -2.98 -10.58
CA ILE A 273 -9.80 -1.83 -11.45
C ILE A 273 -9.06 -0.73 -10.67
N ARG A 274 -7.85 -0.37 -11.10
CA ARG A 274 -7.07 0.74 -10.50
C ARG A 274 -7.62 2.10 -10.92
N MET A 275 -8.46 2.71 -10.08
CA MET A 275 -8.89 4.11 -10.20
C MET A 275 -8.92 4.82 -8.85
N ALA A 276 -8.72 6.15 -8.86
CA ALA A 276 -8.73 6.98 -7.66
C ALA A 276 -10.16 7.33 -7.23
N TYR A 277 -10.47 7.10 -5.96
CA TYR A 277 -11.68 7.63 -5.33
C TYR A 277 -11.41 9.04 -4.76
N ARG A 278 -12.48 9.81 -4.56
CA ARG A 278 -12.45 11.13 -3.91
C ARG A 278 -13.46 11.18 -2.78
N THR A 279 -13.15 11.93 -1.72
CA THR A 279 -14.02 12.07 -0.54
C THR A 279 -14.37 13.54 -0.32
N ALA A 280 -15.65 13.84 -0.19
CA ALA A 280 -16.19 15.17 0.07
C ALA A 280 -17.15 15.10 1.27
N GLY A 281 -16.73 15.64 2.41
CA GLY A 281 -17.47 15.51 3.67
C GLY A 281 -17.65 14.05 4.08
N ARG A 282 -18.89 13.64 4.38
CA ARG A 282 -19.26 12.26 4.73
C ARG A 282 -19.61 11.40 3.49
N VAL A 283 -19.07 11.68 2.30
CA VAL A 283 -19.33 10.89 1.08
C VAL A 283 -18.02 10.61 0.34
N SER A 284 -17.74 9.33 0.07
CA SER A 284 -16.71 8.91 -0.88
C SER A 284 -17.37 8.53 -2.20
N GLU A 285 -16.71 8.83 -3.32
CA GLU A 285 -17.14 8.44 -4.66
C GLU A 285 -15.98 8.01 -5.57
N ASN A 286 -16.21 7.01 -6.43
CA ASN A 286 -15.25 6.48 -7.40
C ASN A 286 -15.95 6.26 -8.74
N ILE A 287 -15.48 6.94 -9.79
CA ILE A 287 -16.09 6.96 -11.12
C ILE A 287 -15.25 6.10 -12.07
N TYR A 288 -15.88 5.12 -12.70
CA TYR A 288 -15.28 4.25 -13.71
C TYR A 288 -15.93 4.49 -15.08
N THR A 289 -15.17 5.08 -16.00
CA THR A 289 -15.63 5.39 -17.37
C THR A 289 -14.87 4.51 -18.37
N PHE A 290 -15.59 3.81 -19.24
CA PHE A 290 -15.02 2.87 -20.22
C PHE A 290 -15.83 2.83 -21.51
N THR A 291 -15.34 2.14 -22.54
CA THR A 291 -16.06 1.91 -23.80
C THR A 291 -16.44 0.44 -23.89
N ALA A 292 -17.74 0.16 -24.06
CA ALA A 292 -18.27 -1.19 -23.98
C ALA A 292 -17.78 -2.10 -25.12
N ASP A 293 -17.25 -3.27 -24.77
CA ASP A 293 -16.85 -4.33 -25.69
C ASP A 293 -17.72 -5.59 -25.52
N ALA A 294 -17.58 -6.56 -26.43
CA ALA A 294 -18.25 -7.87 -26.34
C ALA A 294 -17.96 -8.58 -25.00
N SER A 295 -16.74 -8.44 -24.48
CA SER A 295 -16.31 -8.99 -23.19
C SER A 295 -16.97 -8.36 -21.94
N ASP A 296 -17.68 -7.24 -22.10
CA ASP A 296 -18.46 -6.62 -21.01
C ASP A 296 -19.90 -7.20 -20.93
N ASN A 297 -20.32 -7.96 -21.94
CA ASN A 297 -21.62 -8.61 -21.93
C ASN A 297 -21.71 -9.66 -20.81
N LYS A 298 -22.71 -9.53 -19.92
CA LYS A 298 -22.85 -10.33 -18.70
C LYS A 298 -21.71 -10.17 -17.68
N ALA A 299 -20.77 -9.24 -17.88
CA ALA A 299 -19.75 -8.96 -16.89
C ALA A 299 -20.37 -8.38 -15.62
N ARG A 300 -19.87 -8.83 -14.46
CA ARG A 300 -20.28 -8.33 -13.14
C ARG A 300 -19.35 -7.23 -12.70
N TYR A 301 -19.89 -6.04 -12.52
CA TYR A 301 -19.19 -4.89 -11.95
C TYR A 301 -19.57 -4.77 -10.48
N ARG A 302 -18.60 -4.97 -9.60
CA ARG A 302 -18.76 -4.84 -8.15
C ARG A 302 -18.05 -3.58 -7.69
N CYS A 303 -18.74 -2.74 -6.93
CA CYS A 303 -18.08 -1.75 -6.10
C CYS A 303 -17.97 -2.27 -4.66
N GLU A 304 -16.80 -2.09 -4.05
CA GLU A 304 -16.52 -2.37 -2.65
C GLU A 304 -16.19 -1.09 -1.90
N ALA A 305 -16.75 -0.94 -0.69
CA ALA A 305 -16.51 0.13 0.25
C ALA A 305 -15.98 -0.43 1.58
N SER A 306 -14.87 0.10 2.07
CA SER A 306 -14.28 -0.35 3.34
C SER A 306 -13.55 0.78 4.07
N ASN A 307 -13.41 0.63 5.39
CA ASN A 307 -12.49 1.39 6.22
C ASN A 307 -11.93 0.46 7.32
N VAL A 308 -11.06 0.98 8.20
CA VAL A 308 -10.45 0.21 9.30
C VAL A 308 -11.45 -0.33 10.35
N MET A 309 -12.72 0.10 10.30
CA MET A 309 -13.81 -0.35 11.17
C MET A 309 -14.74 -1.38 10.51
N SER A 310 -14.52 -1.69 9.23
CA SER A 310 -15.31 -2.65 8.47
C SER A 310 -14.81 -4.07 8.73
N GLN A 311 -15.69 -4.99 9.11
CA GLN A 311 -15.34 -6.42 9.26
C GLN A 311 -14.96 -7.09 7.93
N GLY A 312 -15.40 -6.50 6.82
CA GLY A 312 -15.04 -6.84 5.45
C GLY A 312 -15.60 -5.76 4.50
N PRO A 313 -15.23 -5.78 3.22
CA PRO A 313 -15.75 -4.81 2.24
C PRO A 313 -17.26 -4.95 2.06
N LEU A 314 -17.99 -3.85 2.26
CA LEU A 314 -19.40 -3.73 1.89
C LEU A 314 -19.49 -3.62 0.37
N LYS A 315 -20.42 -4.35 -0.25
CA LYS A 315 -20.42 -4.50 -1.71
C LYS A 315 -21.80 -4.42 -2.36
N THR A 316 -21.80 -3.90 -3.57
CA THR A 316 -22.93 -3.89 -4.50
C THR A 316 -22.45 -4.31 -5.88
N GLU A 317 -23.18 -5.21 -6.55
CA GLU A 317 -22.86 -5.68 -7.90
C GLU A 317 -23.97 -5.28 -8.88
N ILE A 318 -23.59 -5.00 -10.14
CA ILE A 318 -24.50 -4.91 -11.29
C ILE A 318 -23.98 -5.77 -12.44
N GLN A 319 -24.88 -6.19 -13.33
CA GLN A 319 -24.55 -6.98 -14.53
C GLN A 319 -24.96 -6.23 -15.80
N LEU A 320 -24.02 -6.02 -16.72
CA LEU A 320 -24.26 -5.29 -17.97
C LEU A 320 -24.74 -6.21 -19.11
N THR A 321 -25.56 -5.68 -20.02
CA THR A 321 -25.96 -6.36 -21.26
C THR A 321 -25.43 -5.60 -22.47
N VAL A 322 -24.53 -6.20 -23.24
CA VAL A 322 -23.88 -5.55 -24.40
C VAL A 322 -24.21 -6.27 -25.71
N LEU A 323 -24.62 -5.51 -26.72
CA LEU A 323 -25.01 -5.99 -28.05
C LEU A 323 -23.84 -5.90 -29.04
N PHE A 324 -23.56 -6.99 -29.75
CA PHE A 324 -22.50 -7.09 -30.77
C PHE A 324 -22.80 -8.16 -31.84
N ALA A 325 -22.36 -7.92 -33.07
CA ALA A 325 -22.50 -8.81 -34.22
C ALA A 325 -21.33 -9.83 -34.28
N PRO A 326 -21.50 -10.98 -34.98
CA PRO A 326 -20.40 -11.92 -35.17
C PRO A 326 -19.29 -11.29 -36.02
N ALA A 327 -18.02 -11.59 -35.75
CA ALA A 327 -16.91 -11.05 -36.53
C ALA A 327 -16.67 -11.76 -37.88
N GLN A 328 -17.05 -13.03 -38.02
CA GLN A 328 -16.83 -13.85 -39.23
C GLN A 328 -17.79 -15.05 -39.32
N VAL A 329 -17.83 -15.70 -40.49
CA VAL A 329 -18.50 -16.99 -40.73
C VAL A 329 -17.59 -17.94 -41.56
N SER A 330 -17.64 -19.24 -41.30
CA SER A 330 -16.80 -20.26 -41.96
C SER A 330 -17.64 -21.41 -42.52
N ILE A 331 -17.17 -22.08 -43.59
CA ILE A 331 -17.84 -23.21 -44.27
C ILE A 331 -16.90 -24.44 -44.29
N SER A 332 -17.45 -25.65 -44.12
CA SER A 332 -16.71 -26.92 -44.26
C SER A 332 -17.44 -27.95 -45.13
N GLY A 333 -16.69 -28.75 -45.90
CA GLY A 333 -17.17 -29.85 -46.74
C GLY A 333 -16.15 -30.31 -47.80
N PRO A 334 -16.47 -31.33 -48.62
CA PRO A 334 -15.55 -31.92 -49.58
C PRO A 334 -15.26 -31.02 -50.80
N THR A 335 -14.18 -31.33 -51.53
CA THR A 335 -13.68 -30.56 -52.69
C THR A 335 -13.83 -31.29 -54.04
N GLU A 336 -14.16 -32.57 -54.07
CA GLU A 336 -14.38 -33.37 -55.28
C GLU A 336 -15.52 -34.39 -55.08
N ALA A 337 -16.25 -34.74 -56.14
CA ALA A 337 -17.37 -35.69 -56.10
C ALA A 337 -17.74 -36.24 -57.49
N ARG A 338 -18.26 -37.47 -57.58
CA ARG A 338 -18.69 -38.10 -58.85
C ARG A 338 -20.06 -37.58 -59.31
N ILE A 339 -20.39 -37.83 -60.58
CA ILE A 339 -21.73 -37.53 -61.11
C ILE A 339 -22.77 -38.35 -60.35
N GLY A 340 -23.72 -37.68 -59.69
CA GLY A 340 -24.76 -38.31 -58.88
C GLY A 340 -24.51 -38.31 -57.36
N ASP A 341 -23.31 -37.94 -56.90
CA ASP A 341 -22.99 -37.92 -55.47
C ASP A 341 -23.77 -36.84 -54.70
N SER A 342 -24.02 -37.10 -53.40
CA SER A 342 -24.64 -36.16 -52.46
C SER A 342 -23.62 -35.75 -51.38
N VAL A 343 -23.30 -34.46 -51.29
CA VAL A 343 -22.22 -33.92 -50.45
C VAL A 343 -22.76 -33.08 -49.29
N PRO A 344 -22.37 -33.36 -48.02
CA PRO A 344 -22.76 -32.56 -46.86
C PRO A 344 -21.87 -31.33 -46.69
N LEU A 345 -22.45 -30.23 -46.21
CA LEU A 345 -21.80 -28.94 -45.98
C LEU A 345 -22.30 -28.32 -44.66
N ALA A 346 -21.41 -27.70 -43.90
CA ALA A 346 -21.73 -27.00 -42.66
C ALA A 346 -21.19 -25.56 -42.68
N CYS A 347 -21.85 -24.64 -41.98
CA CYS A 347 -21.40 -23.25 -41.81
C CYS A 347 -21.59 -22.78 -40.36
N THR A 348 -20.63 -22.04 -39.80
CA THR A 348 -20.64 -21.59 -38.39
C THR A 348 -20.27 -20.11 -38.26
N THR A 349 -20.91 -19.38 -37.35
CA THR A 349 -20.60 -17.97 -37.01
C THR A 349 -19.57 -17.85 -35.89
N ALA A 350 -18.90 -16.70 -35.79
CA ALA A 350 -18.27 -16.25 -34.55
C ALA A 350 -19.34 -15.90 -33.47
N ASN A 351 -18.86 -15.60 -32.26
CA ASN A 351 -19.68 -15.19 -31.12
C ASN A 351 -20.48 -13.89 -31.38
N SER A 352 -21.73 -13.83 -30.96
CA SER A 352 -22.66 -12.71 -31.18
C SER A 352 -23.71 -12.56 -30.08
N ASN A 353 -24.20 -11.33 -29.85
CA ASN A 353 -25.33 -11.07 -28.95
C ASN A 353 -26.24 -9.96 -29.53
N PRO A 354 -27.50 -10.24 -29.93
CA PRO A 354 -28.20 -11.55 -29.95
C PRO A 354 -27.59 -12.54 -30.96
N PRO A 355 -28.01 -13.83 -30.97
CA PRO A 355 -27.57 -14.81 -31.96
C PRO A 355 -27.84 -14.38 -33.40
N ALA A 356 -26.87 -14.62 -34.28
CA ALA A 356 -27.00 -14.37 -35.72
C ALA A 356 -27.75 -15.51 -36.45
N GLU A 357 -28.52 -15.16 -37.49
CA GLU A 357 -29.22 -16.08 -38.38
C GLU A 357 -28.31 -16.48 -39.56
N ILE A 358 -28.28 -17.78 -39.95
CA ILE A 358 -27.53 -18.24 -41.14
C ILE A 358 -28.45 -18.43 -42.36
N LYS A 359 -28.01 -17.97 -43.54
CA LYS A 359 -28.67 -18.22 -44.85
C LYS A 359 -27.67 -18.73 -45.89
N TRP A 360 -28.11 -19.69 -46.70
CA TRP A 360 -27.27 -20.40 -47.69
C TRP A 360 -27.63 -20.09 -49.15
N LEU A 361 -26.63 -20.16 -50.02
CA LEU A 361 -26.76 -20.05 -51.48
C LEU A 361 -25.93 -21.16 -52.16
N VAL A 362 -26.54 -22.03 -52.97
CA VAL A 362 -25.85 -23.08 -53.76
C VAL A 362 -26.07 -22.83 -55.23
N ALA A 363 -24.99 -22.76 -56.03
CA ALA A 363 -25.03 -22.45 -57.46
C ALA A 363 -25.88 -21.21 -57.82
N GLY A 364 -25.87 -20.18 -56.96
CA GLY A 364 -26.66 -18.96 -57.13
C GLY A 364 -28.11 -19.01 -56.65
N ARG A 365 -28.56 -20.10 -56.00
CA ARG A 365 -29.94 -20.27 -55.50
C ARG A 365 -30.00 -20.43 -53.99
N HIS A 366 -30.96 -19.76 -53.34
CA HIS A 366 -31.16 -19.89 -51.89
C HIS A 366 -31.65 -21.28 -51.48
N VAL A 367 -31.04 -21.85 -50.43
CA VAL A 367 -31.47 -23.12 -49.83
C VAL A 367 -32.48 -22.82 -48.72
N ARG A 368 -33.65 -23.47 -48.77
CA ARG A 368 -34.74 -23.28 -47.79
C ARG A 368 -34.74 -24.31 -46.66
N ASN A 369 -34.09 -25.46 -46.86
CA ASN A 369 -34.11 -26.60 -45.94
C ASN A 369 -32.73 -26.76 -45.28
N ALA A 370 -32.30 -25.76 -44.50
CA ALA A 370 -31.06 -25.80 -43.75
C ALA A 370 -31.35 -26.04 -42.25
N THR A 371 -30.59 -26.92 -41.60
CA THR A 371 -30.76 -27.22 -40.18
C THR A 371 -29.81 -26.36 -39.34
N SER A 372 -30.37 -25.35 -38.66
CA SER A 372 -29.60 -24.40 -37.85
C SER A 372 -29.73 -24.66 -36.34
N ARG A 373 -28.62 -24.53 -35.60
CA ARG A 373 -28.52 -24.69 -34.15
C ARG A 373 -27.72 -23.52 -33.56
N THR A 374 -28.20 -22.94 -32.47
CA THR A 374 -27.48 -21.96 -31.65
C THR A 374 -26.91 -22.61 -30.40
N VAL A 375 -25.71 -22.20 -30.00
CA VAL A 375 -25.01 -22.67 -28.79
C VAL A 375 -24.45 -21.44 -28.06
N VAL A 376 -24.43 -21.46 -26.73
CA VAL A 376 -23.88 -20.37 -25.90
C VAL A 376 -22.35 -20.37 -26.01
N SER A 377 -21.76 -19.19 -26.21
CA SER A 377 -20.30 -19.02 -26.21
C SER A 377 -19.74 -18.94 -24.79
N PRO A 378 -18.56 -19.54 -24.48
CA PRO A 378 -17.86 -19.34 -23.20
C PRO A 378 -17.56 -17.86 -22.90
N GLU A 379 -17.34 -17.06 -23.94
CA GLU A 379 -17.07 -15.62 -23.86
C GLU A 379 -18.32 -14.76 -23.60
N GLY A 380 -19.49 -15.40 -23.46
CA GLY A 380 -20.79 -14.72 -23.36
C GLY A 380 -21.34 -14.33 -24.73
N GLY A 381 -22.57 -14.73 -25.02
CA GLY A 381 -23.19 -14.59 -26.36
C GLY A 381 -23.48 -15.95 -26.98
N TRP A 382 -23.60 -16.00 -28.30
CA TRP A 382 -24.09 -17.15 -29.05
C TRP A 382 -23.32 -17.37 -30.36
N ILE A 383 -23.09 -18.64 -30.67
CA ILE A 383 -22.54 -19.16 -31.92
C ILE A 383 -23.67 -19.91 -32.64
N THR A 384 -23.86 -19.64 -33.94
CA THR A 384 -24.84 -20.34 -34.77
C THR A 384 -24.13 -21.24 -35.77
N THR A 385 -24.57 -22.49 -35.90
CA THR A 385 -24.12 -23.45 -36.94
C THR A 385 -25.32 -23.88 -37.77
N SER A 386 -25.14 -24.06 -39.08
CA SER A 386 -26.18 -24.49 -40.01
C SER A 386 -25.65 -25.52 -41.00
N ASN A 387 -26.41 -26.58 -41.30
CA ASN A 387 -25.99 -27.67 -42.19
C ASN A 387 -26.94 -27.83 -43.41
N ILE A 388 -26.38 -28.22 -44.55
CA ILE A 388 -27.10 -28.56 -45.79
C ILE A 388 -26.46 -29.76 -46.51
N THR A 389 -27.14 -30.31 -47.52
CA THR A 389 -26.59 -31.31 -48.46
C THR A 389 -26.87 -30.87 -49.89
N ALA A 390 -25.89 -30.99 -50.79
CA ALA A 390 -26.01 -30.66 -52.21
C ALA A 390 -25.75 -31.88 -53.10
N VAL A 391 -26.35 -31.94 -54.30
CA VAL A 391 -26.23 -33.09 -55.23
C VAL A 391 -25.52 -32.66 -56.51
N ILE A 392 -24.60 -33.49 -57.00
CA ILE A 392 -23.78 -33.21 -58.19
C ILE A 392 -24.52 -33.58 -59.48
N ALA A 393 -24.97 -32.55 -60.21
CA ALA A 393 -25.66 -32.71 -61.48
C ALA A 393 -24.71 -33.08 -62.64
N PRO A 394 -25.13 -33.94 -63.58
CA PRO A 394 -24.38 -34.19 -64.82
C PRO A 394 -24.21 -32.90 -65.64
N ASN A 395 -23.15 -32.84 -66.46
CA ASN A 395 -22.79 -31.74 -67.37
C ASN A 395 -22.18 -30.48 -66.72
N LYS A 396 -21.63 -30.57 -65.50
CA LYS A 396 -20.81 -29.52 -64.87
C LYS A 396 -19.41 -30.04 -64.53
N ARG A 397 -18.39 -29.18 -64.69
CA ARG A 397 -17.02 -29.47 -64.25
C ARG A 397 -16.79 -29.10 -62.78
N SER A 398 -17.56 -28.14 -62.23
CA SER A 398 -17.52 -27.77 -60.81
C SER A 398 -18.81 -27.11 -60.28
N LEU A 399 -18.92 -26.96 -58.95
CA LEU A 399 -20.06 -26.43 -58.17
C LEU A 399 -19.59 -25.44 -57.09
N VAL A 400 -20.34 -24.33 -56.83
CA VAL A 400 -19.98 -23.25 -55.87
C VAL A 400 -21.08 -23.02 -54.82
N VAL A 401 -20.71 -22.71 -53.57
CA VAL A 401 -21.60 -22.51 -52.40
C VAL A 401 -21.21 -21.27 -51.58
N ILE A 402 -22.17 -20.52 -51.04
CA ILE A 402 -21.99 -19.31 -50.22
C ILE A 402 -22.85 -19.39 -48.94
N CYS A 403 -22.34 -18.87 -47.82
CA CYS A 403 -23.04 -18.75 -46.53
C CYS A 403 -23.06 -17.28 -46.06
N HIS A 404 -24.17 -16.84 -45.47
CA HIS A 404 -24.38 -15.53 -44.84
C HIS A 404 -24.70 -15.70 -43.35
N GLY A 405 -24.12 -14.88 -42.46
CA GLY A 405 -24.51 -14.73 -41.06
C GLY A 405 -25.01 -13.32 -40.77
N ILE A 406 -26.22 -13.19 -40.22
CA ILE A 406 -26.96 -11.92 -40.10
C ILE A 406 -27.36 -11.65 -38.64
N ASN A 407 -26.94 -10.51 -38.07
CA ASN A 407 -27.44 -10.06 -36.76
C ASN A 407 -28.59 -9.07 -36.94
N MET A 408 -29.82 -9.49 -36.63
CA MET A 408 -31.03 -8.68 -36.90
C MET A 408 -31.15 -7.43 -36.03
N GLN A 409 -30.60 -7.42 -34.81
CA GLN A 409 -30.76 -6.29 -33.88
C GLN A 409 -29.72 -5.17 -34.13
N LEU A 410 -28.63 -5.49 -34.81
CA LEU A 410 -27.59 -4.54 -35.26
C LEU A 410 -27.61 -4.29 -36.78
N THR A 411 -28.40 -5.06 -37.54
CA THR A 411 -28.54 -4.98 -39.01
C THR A 411 -27.27 -5.27 -39.81
N GLU A 412 -26.38 -6.12 -39.26
CA GLU A 412 -25.10 -6.52 -39.89
C GLU A 412 -25.19 -7.89 -40.60
N ASN A 413 -24.39 -8.10 -41.66
CA ASN A 413 -24.41 -9.30 -42.53
C ASN A 413 -22.99 -9.62 -43.05
N ILE A 414 -22.50 -10.85 -42.82
CA ILE A 414 -21.13 -11.31 -43.15
C ILE A 414 -21.17 -12.62 -43.96
N VAL A 415 -20.20 -12.85 -44.86
CA VAL A 415 -20.28 -13.90 -45.90
C VAL A 415 -19.01 -14.76 -46.06
N SER A 416 -19.15 -15.99 -46.59
CA SER A 416 -18.06 -16.94 -46.93
C SER A 416 -18.43 -17.86 -48.12
N THR A 417 -17.47 -18.51 -48.80
CA THR A 417 -17.66 -19.24 -50.09
C THR A 417 -16.80 -20.53 -50.24
N HIS A 418 -17.29 -21.58 -50.93
CA HIS A 418 -16.64 -22.91 -51.14
C HIS A 418 -16.90 -23.53 -52.56
N THR A 419 -16.07 -24.47 -53.08
CA THR A 419 -16.14 -25.03 -54.48
C THR A 419 -15.76 -26.55 -54.63
N ILE A 420 -16.34 -27.30 -55.59
CA ILE A 420 -16.26 -28.80 -55.75
C ILE A 420 -16.14 -29.30 -57.25
N ASN A 421 -15.43 -30.42 -57.61
CA ASN A 421 -15.11 -30.96 -59.01
C ASN A 421 -15.70 -32.39 -59.42
N VAL A 422 -15.62 -32.91 -60.70
CA VAL A 422 -16.40 -34.09 -61.32
C VAL A 422 -15.71 -35.02 -62.45
N LEU A 423 -16.01 -36.37 -62.68
CA LEU A 423 -15.17 -37.46 -63.39
C LEU A 423 -15.84 -38.62 -64.34
N TYR A 424 -15.15 -39.34 -65.34
CA TYR A 424 -15.58 -40.51 -66.29
C TYR A 424 -14.49 -41.41 -67.18
N PRO A 425 -14.75 -42.56 -67.94
CA PRO A 425 -13.80 -43.75 -68.34
C PRO A 425 -13.20 -44.17 -69.81
N PRO A 426 -12.30 -45.25 -70.02
CA PRO A 426 -11.39 -45.60 -71.22
C PRO A 426 -11.20 -47.10 -71.84
N SER A 427 -10.14 -47.48 -72.64
CA SER A 427 -9.86 -48.74 -73.51
C SER A 427 -8.58 -49.69 -73.28
N GLN A 428 -8.15 -50.65 -74.20
CA GLN A 428 -7.20 -51.85 -74.05
C GLN A 428 -5.70 -51.80 -74.62
N PRO A 429 -4.67 -52.61 -74.15
CA PRO A 429 -3.20 -52.51 -74.51
C PRO A 429 -2.33 -53.71 -75.08
N ILE A 430 -1.01 -53.49 -75.43
CA ILE A 430 0.03 -54.37 -76.15
C ILE A 430 1.52 -54.15 -75.66
N ILE A 431 2.58 -55.00 -75.89
CA ILE A 431 4.00 -54.91 -75.35
C ILE A 431 5.22 -55.07 -76.35
N HIS A 432 6.40 -54.42 -76.11
CA HIS A 432 7.73 -54.66 -76.78
C HIS A 432 9.02 -54.49 -75.88
N GLY A 433 10.18 -55.16 -76.14
CA GLY A 433 11.55 -54.60 -75.84
C GLY A 433 12.71 -55.39 -75.14
N TYR A 434 12.66 -56.71 -74.89
CA TYR A 434 13.74 -57.46 -74.17
C TYR A 434 13.92 -58.93 -74.69
N ALA A 435 15.04 -59.60 -74.38
CA ALA A 435 15.32 -61.01 -74.74
C ALA A 435 16.11 -61.77 -73.63
N GLU A 436 15.78 -63.05 -73.40
CA GLU A 436 15.96 -63.79 -72.13
C GLU A 436 17.37 -64.33 -71.77
N ALA A 437 18.47 -63.83 -72.33
CA ALA A 437 19.81 -64.47 -72.19
C ALA A 437 20.96 -63.54 -71.72
N THR A 438 20.68 -62.55 -70.87
CA THR A 438 21.68 -61.57 -70.39
C THR A 438 21.55 -61.28 -68.89
N SER A 439 22.67 -61.32 -68.16
CA SER A 439 22.73 -61.02 -66.72
C SER A 439 23.02 -59.54 -66.47
N ILE A 440 22.36 -58.95 -65.48
CA ILE A 440 22.23 -57.49 -65.38
C ILE A 440 22.52 -57.02 -63.94
N ALA A 441 23.49 -56.12 -63.74
CA ALA A 441 23.80 -55.60 -62.40
C ALA A 441 22.64 -54.76 -61.84
N VAL A 442 22.33 -54.89 -60.54
CA VAL A 442 21.30 -54.06 -59.90
C VAL A 442 21.60 -52.57 -60.10
N GLY A 443 20.58 -51.79 -60.45
CA GLY A 443 20.74 -50.37 -60.77
C GLY A 443 21.21 -50.06 -62.19
N THR A 444 21.36 -51.05 -63.07
CA THR A 444 21.47 -50.81 -64.52
C THR A 444 20.10 -50.83 -65.21
N VAL A 445 20.03 -50.30 -66.43
CA VAL A 445 18.79 -49.82 -67.04
C VAL A 445 18.43 -50.58 -68.33
N GLN A 446 17.32 -51.32 -68.30
CA GLN A 446 16.71 -52.04 -69.42
C GLN A 446 15.36 -51.38 -69.80
N LYS A 447 14.84 -51.48 -71.03
CA LYS A 447 13.62 -50.75 -71.45
C LYS A 447 12.64 -51.56 -72.31
N ILE A 448 11.33 -51.48 -71.99
CA ILE A 448 10.18 -52.14 -72.65
C ILE A 448 8.93 -51.20 -72.73
N SER A 449 7.94 -51.41 -73.61
CA SER A 449 6.87 -50.40 -73.93
C SER A 449 5.46 -50.90 -74.33
N CYS A 450 4.38 -50.11 -74.09
CA CYS A 450 2.94 -50.50 -74.16
C CYS A 450 1.92 -49.35 -74.52
N ILE A 451 0.69 -49.54 -75.07
CA ILE A 451 -0.22 -48.47 -75.64
C ILE A 451 -1.79 -48.69 -75.56
N SER A 452 -2.66 -47.66 -75.31
CA SER A 452 -4.18 -47.65 -75.23
C SER A 452 -4.88 -46.25 -75.51
N SER A 453 -6.23 -46.07 -75.34
CA SER A 453 -7.01 -44.82 -75.64
C SER A 453 -8.31 -44.51 -74.79
N GLY A 454 -8.77 -43.23 -74.74
CA GLY A 454 -10.04 -42.74 -74.09
C GLY A 454 -10.01 -42.13 -72.66
N GLY A 455 -11.10 -41.49 -72.15
CA GLY A 455 -11.33 -41.11 -70.71
C GLY A 455 -11.47 -39.61 -70.29
N ASN A 456 -12.01 -39.31 -69.09
CA ASN A 456 -11.86 -38.03 -68.34
C ASN A 456 -11.73 -38.23 -66.80
N PRO A 457 -10.51 -38.22 -66.21
CA PRO A 457 -9.22 -38.12 -66.87
C PRO A 457 -8.97 -39.29 -67.83
N LEU A 458 -8.03 -39.12 -68.78
CA LEU A 458 -7.69 -40.15 -69.77
C LEU A 458 -7.17 -41.47 -69.13
N ALA A 459 -7.07 -42.52 -69.93
CA ALA A 459 -6.61 -43.86 -69.53
C ALA A 459 -5.22 -43.85 -68.85
N THR A 460 -5.14 -44.38 -67.64
CA THR A 460 -3.89 -44.71 -66.95
C THR A 460 -3.42 -46.09 -67.38
N LEU A 461 -2.42 -46.13 -68.25
CA LEU A 461 -1.65 -47.34 -68.48
C LEU A 461 -0.75 -47.66 -67.28
N THR A 462 -0.54 -48.95 -67.05
CA THR A 462 -0.01 -49.50 -65.82
C THR A 462 0.86 -50.70 -66.13
N TRP A 463 2.08 -50.81 -65.62
CA TRP A 463 2.84 -52.06 -65.74
C TRP A 463 2.79 -52.88 -64.45
N TYR A 464 3.34 -54.09 -64.48
CA TYR A 464 3.43 -55.09 -63.41
C TYR A 464 4.76 -55.87 -63.51
N LYS A 465 5.17 -56.48 -62.41
CA LYS A 465 6.29 -57.41 -62.23
C LYS A 465 5.89 -58.50 -61.23
N ASN A 466 6.00 -59.78 -61.57
CA ASN A 466 5.49 -60.92 -60.76
C ASN A 466 4.09 -60.63 -60.21
N ASP A 467 3.18 -60.25 -61.12
CA ASP A 467 1.79 -59.83 -60.83
C ASP A 467 1.61 -58.62 -59.89
N LYS A 468 2.69 -57.88 -59.56
CA LYS A 468 2.69 -56.65 -58.74
C LYS A 468 2.99 -55.38 -59.56
N LYS A 469 2.13 -54.37 -59.47
CA LYS A 469 2.17 -53.13 -60.28
C LYS A 469 3.51 -52.37 -60.23
N ILE A 470 3.99 -51.85 -61.38
CA ILE A 470 5.21 -51.04 -61.56
C ILE A 470 4.96 -49.79 -62.44
N ASN A 471 5.89 -48.84 -62.37
CA ASN A 471 5.78 -47.52 -63.00
C ASN A 471 6.31 -47.47 -64.44
N SER A 472 5.64 -46.70 -65.30
CA SER A 472 6.00 -46.49 -66.70
C SER A 472 5.91 -45.02 -67.12
N VAL A 473 6.78 -44.59 -68.01
CA VAL A 473 6.72 -43.27 -68.66
C VAL A 473 5.56 -43.26 -69.64
N THR A 474 4.49 -42.57 -69.30
CA THR A 474 3.32 -42.45 -70.18
C THR A 474 3.44 -41.29 -71.15
N LYS A 475 3.06 -41.49 -72.42
CA LYS A 475 2.93 -40.40 -73.41
C LYS A 475 1.46 -40.26 -73.81
N VAL A 476 0.90 -39.08 -73.60
CA VAL A 476 -0.51 -38.79 -73.83
C VAL A 476 -0.65 -37.91 -75.07
N ASN A 477 -1.40 -38.40 -76.06
CA ASN A 477 -1.93 -37.62 -77.17
C ASN A 477 -3.41 -37.32 -76.90
N ASP A 478 -4.01 -36.37 -77.63
CA ASP A 478 -5.41 -35.90 -77.48
C ASP A 478 -6.50 -36.98 -77.38
N ARG A 479 -6.20 -38.22 -77.82
CA ARG A 479 -7.13 -39.37 -77.75
C ARG A 479 -6.49 -40.69 -77.26
N SER A 480 -5.18 -40.74 -76.99
CA SER A 480 -4.47 -42.01 -76.68
C SER A 480 -3.32 -41.86 -75.69
N VAL A 481 -2.94 -42.96 -75.02
CA VAL A 481 -1.89 -43.03 -74.00
C VAL A 481 -0.97 -44.21 -74.28
N SER A 482 0.35 -44.02 -74.34
CA SER A 482 1.35 -45.09 -74.26
C SER A 482 2.06 -45.11 -72.90
N ALA A 483 2.85 -46.16 -72.61
CA ALA A 483 3.50 -46.47 -71.34
C ALA A 483 4.81 -47.26 -71.56
N GLU A 484 5.95 -46.59 -71.41
CA GLU A 484 7.29 -47.17 -71.52
C GLU A 484 7.86 -47.50 -70.13
N VAL A 485 8.04 -48.77 -69.79
CA VAL A 485 8.80 -49.18 -68.60
C VAL A 485 10.28 -49.12 -68.90
N THR A 486 11.00 -48.37 -68.07
CA THR A 486 12.45 -48.42 -68.00
C THR A 486 12.79 -49.16 -66.71
N ILE A 487 13.09 -50.46 -66.82
CA ILE A 487 13.46 -51.32 -65.69
C ILE A 487 14.84 -50.87 -65.19
N LEU A 488 14.86 -50.23 -64.03
CA LEU A 488 16.04 -50.18 -63.18
C LEU A 488 16.10 -51.50 -62.42
N VAL A 489 17.00 -52.38 -62.83
CA VAL A 489 17.03 -53.78 -62.40
C VAL A 489 17.25 -53.91 -60.88
N ASN A 490 16.46 -54.73 -60.18
CA ASN A 490 16.42 -54.85 -58.71
C ASN A 490 16.93 -56.21 -58.19
N VAL A 491 17.26 -56.35 -56.91
CA VAL A 491 17.66 -57.60 -56.24
C VAL A 491 16.65 -58.74 -56.43
N THR A 492 15.36 -58.37 -56.48
CA THR A 492 14.22 -59.26 -56.71
C THR A 492 13.88 -59.41 -58.19
N ASP A 493 14.64 -58.80 -59.12
CA ASP A 493 14.55 -59.07 -60.56
C ASP A 493 15.33 -60.32 -60.95
N ASN A 494 16.19 -60.81 -60.05
CA ASN A 494 16.79 -62.12 -60.16
C ASN A 494 15.65 -63.15 -60.25
N GLU A 495 15.43 -63.71 -61.46
CA GLU A 495 14.40 -64.70 -61.79
C GLU A 495 12.93 -64.17 -61.88
N ALA A 496 12.68 -62.91 -62.28
CA ALA A 496 11.32 -62.29 -62.21
C ALA A 496 10.59 -61.99 -63.55
N ARG A 497 9.24 -62.08 -63.55
CA ARG A 497 8.28 -61.83 -64.66
C ARG A 497 7.71 -60.39 -64.69
N TYR A 498 7.10 -59.94 -65.80
CA TYR A 498 6.66 -58.55 -66.08
C TYR A 498 5.35 -58.45 -66.90
N LYS A 499 4.38 -57.54 -66.65
CA LYS A 499 3.03 -57.47 -67.31
C LYS A 499 2.50 -56.02 -67.54
N CYS A 500 1.54 -55.71 -68.44
CA CYS A 500 0.99 -54.33 -68.68
C CYS A 500 -0.56 -54.27 -68.72
N GLU A 501 -1.23 -53.28 -68.10
CA GLU A 501 -2.70 -53.04 -67.94
C GLU A 501 -3.17 -51.60 -68.32
N ALA A 502 -4.49 -51.38 -68.47
CA ALA A 502 -5.14 -50.07 -68.66
C ALA A 502 -6.38 -49.82 -67.74
N SER A 503 -6.54 -48.62 -67.12
CA SER A 503 -7.71 -48.22 -66.30
C SER A 503 -7.82 -46.69 -66.02
N ASN A 504 -8.92 -46.17 -65.44
CA ASN A 504 -8.99 -44.80 -64.87
C ASN A 504 -9.97 -44.68 -63.68
N SER A 505 -10.18 -43.46 -63.14
CA SER A 505 -10.98 -43.20 -61.93
C SER A 505 -12.48 -43.55 -62.02
N ALA A 506 -13.02 -43.86 -63.19
CA ALA A 506 -14.41 -44.29 -63.39
C ALA A 506 -14.52 -45.66 -64.08
N THR A 507 -13.44 -46.44 -64.15
CA THR A 507 -13.45 -47.83 -64.65
C THR A 507 -13.43 -48.81 -63.48
N GLU A 508 -14.14 -49.93 -63.60
CA GLU A 508 -14.28 -50.91 -62.51
C GLU A 508 -13.35 -52.14 -62.66
N ILE A 509 -12.90 -52.50 -63.88
CA ILE A 509 -12.03 -53.67 -64.17
C ILE A 509 -10.99 -53.34 -65.29
N PRO A 510 -9.70 -53.75 -65.19
CA PRO A 510 -8.60 -53.48 -66.17
C PRO A 510 -8.26 -54.63 -67.18
N LEU A 511 -7.35 -54.41 -68.16
CA LEU A 511 -7.08 -55.25 -69.38
C LEU A 511 -5.55 -55.40 -69.74
N PHE A 512 -4.92 -56.59 -70.07
CA PHE A 512 -3.40 -56.81 -70.01
C PHE A 512 -2.54 -57.82 -70.91
N GLU A 513 -1.15 -57.89 -70.78
CA GLU A 513 -0.09 -58.78 -71.46
C GLU A 513 1.34 -58.96 -70.71
N THR A 514 2.35 -59.88 -71.00
CA THR A 514 3.53 -60.37 -70.10
C THR A 514 5.04 -60.68 -70.64
N VAL A 515 6.17 -60.76 -69.82
CA VAL A 515 7.67 -61.16 -70.04
C VAL A 515 8.61 -61.52 -68.75
N THR A 516 10.00 -61.63 -68.71
CA THR A 516 10.97 -62.21 -67.62
C THR A 516 12.49 -61.64 -67.44
N LEU A 517 13.37 -61.89 -66.36
CA LEU A 517 14.79 -61.30 -66.02
C LEU A 517 15.88 -62.05 -65.03
N ASP A 518 17.18 -61.60 -64.83
CA ASP A 518 18.38 -62.14 -63.99
C ASP A 518 19.44 -61.09 -63.39
N VAL A 519 19.95 -61.16 -62.10
CA VAL A 519 20.61 -60.02 -61.31
C VAL A 519 21.62 -60.25 -60.11
N HIS A 520 22.62 -59.34 -59.89
CA HIS A 520 23.54 -59.19 -58.69
C HIS A 520 23.22 -58.04 -57.67
N PHE A 521 23.47 -58.15 -56.33
CA PHE A 521 22.99 -57.14 -55.33
C PHE A 521 23.63 -57.05 -53.89
N PRO A 522 23.45 -55.94 -53.12
CA PRO A 522 24.01 -55.71 -51.76
C PRO A 522 23.00 -56.02 -50.62
N PRO A 523 23.39 -55.99 -49.31
CA PRO A 523 22.43 -56.16 -48.21
C PRO A 523 21.49 -54.96 -48.07
N ASP A 524 20.30 -55.19 -47.54
CA ASP A 524 19.18 -54.23 -47.44
C ASP A 524 19.07 -53.57 -46.06
N HIS A 525 19.20 -54.36 -45.00
CA HIS A 525 19.21 -53.92 -43.59
C HIS A 525 20.20 -54.71 -42.73
N VAL A 526 20.36 -54.28 -41.47
CA VAL A 526 20.94 -55.05 -40.37
C VAL A 526 19.94 -55.05 -39.20
N VAL A 527 20.16 -55.87 -38.16
CA VAL A 527 19.27 -55.96 -36.99
C VAL A 527 20.09 -55.99 -35.70
N ILE A 528 19.78 -55.10 -34.77
CA ILE A 528 20.41 -55.01 -33.44
C ILE A 528 19.63 -55.78 -32.36
N ARG A 529 20.35 -56.45 -31.45
CA ARG A 529 19.82 -57.17 -30.28
C ARG A 529 20.64 -56.84 -29.03
N LYS A 530 20.01 -56.69 -27.86
CA LYS A 530 20.65 -56.39 -26.55
C LYS A 530 20.52 -57.55 -25.55
N ASP A 531 21.54 -57.76 -24.72
CA ASP A 531 21.56 -58.73 -23.62
C ASP A 531 22.36 -58.16 -22.42
N PRO A 532 21.81 -58.08 -21.18
CA PRO A 532 20.44 -58.42 -20.80
C PRO A 532 19.37 -57.49 -21.42
N PRO A 533 18.09 -57.90 -21.44
CA PRO A 533 17.01 -57.11 -22.04
C PRO A 533 16.71 -55.82 -21.27
N GLU A 534 16.81 -55.85 -19.94
CA GLU A 534 16.71 -54.67 -19.06
C GLU A 534 18.11 -54.19 -18.68
N LEU A 535 18.36 -52.88 -18.84
CA LEU A 535 19.65 -52.27 -18.53
C LEU A 535 19.52 -51.49 -17.21
N LYS A 536 20.37 -51.80 -16.23
CA LYS A 536 20.42 -51.11 -14.94
C LYS A 536 21.78 -50.46 -14.75
N THR A 537 21.81 -49.28 -14.13
CA THR A 537 23.09 -48.60 -13.86
C THR A 537 24.06 -49.49 -13.09
N GLY A 538 25.32 -49.55 -13.55
CA GLY A 538 26.38 -50.39 -12.98
C GLY A 538 26.44 -51.83 -13.50
N THR A 539 25.59 -52.26 -14.45
CA THR A 539 25.73 -53.56 -15.11
C THR A 539 26.52 -53.47 -16.42
N MET A 540 27.01 -54.62 -16.91
CA MET A 540 27.60 -54.74 -18.24
C MET A 540 26.59 -55.39 -19.19
N ALA A 541 26.49 -54.88 -20.42
CA ALA A 541 25.58 -55.38 -21.45
C ALA A 541 26.29 -55.56 -22.79
N THR A 542 25.69 -56.33 -23.69
CA THR A 542 26.19 -56.56 -25.05
C THR A 542 25.15 -56.23 -26.10
N LEU A 543 25.61 -55.65 -27.22
CA LEU A 543 24.83 -55.37 -28.42
C LEU A 543 25.35 -56.25 -29.57
N THR A 544 24.49 -57.06 -30.17
CA THR A 544 24.80 -57.90 -31.33
C THR A 544 24.08 -57.38 -32.57
N CYS A 545 24.76 -57.35 -33.71
CA CYS A 545 24.24 -56.89 -34.99
C CYS A 545 24.42 -57.95 -36.07
N ASP A 546 23.34 -58.29 -36.78
CA ASP A 546 23.28 -59.28 -37.87
C ASP A 546 22.85 -58.62 -39.19
N SER A 547 23.45 -58.98 -40.33
CA SER A 547 23.09 -58.44 -41.65
C SER A 547 21.98 -59.22 -42.34
N SER A 548 21.26 -58.56 -43.24
CA SER A 548 20.43 -59.21 -44.25
C SER A 548 21.27 -59.86 -45.38
N SER A 549 20.58 -60.57 -46.28
CA SER A 549 21.20 -61.36 -47.36
C SER A 549 21.75 -60.51 -48.50
N SER A 550 22.91 -60.89 -49.04
CA SER A 550 23.64 -60.15 -50.08
C SER A 550 24.40 -61.06 -51.05
N ASN A 551 24.57 -60.64 -52.31
CA ASN A 551 25.30 -61.37 -53.34
C ASN A 551 26.23 -60.43 -54.14
N PRO A 552 27.54 -60.32 -53.81
CA PRO A 552 28.33 -61.12 -52.85
C PRO A 552 28.09 -60.74 -51.37
N GLU A 553 28.87 -61.27 -50.42
CA GLU A 553 28.66 -61.10 -48.96
C GLU A 553 29.11 -59.74 -48.36
N ALA A 554 28.69 -59.43 -47.13
CA ALA A 554 28.79 -58.10 -46.51
C ALA A 554 29.75 -57.98 -45.29
N ARG A 555 30.33 -56.78 -45.07
CA ARG A 555 31.24 -56.42 -43.95
C ARG A 555 30.55 -55.47 -42.97
N LEU A 556 30.70 -55.63 -41.65
CA LEU A 556 29.97 -54.90 -40.59
C LEU A 556 30.86 -54.01 -39.69
N SER A 557 30.25 -52.99 -39.06
CA SER A 557 30.89 -52.03 -38.13
C SER A 557 29.88 -51.41 -37.14
N TRP A 558 30.34 -50.90 -35.99
CA TRP A 558 29.52 -50.25 -34.96
C TRP A 558 29.86 -48.75 -34.79
N TRP A 559 28.87 -47.96 -34.40
CA TRP A 559 28.95 -46.51 -34.22
C TRP A 559 28.13 -46.05 -33.00
N ARG A 560 28.63 -45.07 -32.25
CA ARG A 560 27.92 -44.36 -31.17
C ARG A 560 27.77 -42.90 -31.58
N GLU A 561 26.53 -42.40 -31.70
CA GLU A 561 26.26 -40.98 -32.03
C GLU A 561 27.02 -40.48 -33.29
N GLY A 562 27.30 -41.37 -34.25
CA GLY A 562 28.06 -41.06 -35.47
C GLY A 562 29.59 -41.21 -35.37
N ILE A 563 30.14 -41.68 -34.25
CA ILE A 563 31.58 -41.99 -34.06
C ILE A 563 31.78 -43.52 -34.09
N PRO A 564 32.72 -44.07 -34.87
CA PRO A 564 32.90 -45.52 -34.99
C PRO A 564 33.53 -46.11 -33.72
N VAL A 565 33.02 -47.27 -33.27
CA VAL A 565 33.48 -48.01 -32.09
C VAL A 565 33.83 -49.46 -32.45
N GLN A 566 34.81 -50.05 -31.76
CA GLN A 566 35.28 -51.41 -32.09
C GLN A 566 34.31 -52.49 -31.60
N GLY A 567 33.97 -53.42 -32.49
CA GLY A 567 33.23 -54.64 -32.19
C GLY A 567 33.89 -55.89 -32.78
N VAL A 568 33.50 -57.06 -32.29
CA VAL A 568 34.08 -58.37 -32.63
C VAL A 568 33.21 -59.11 -33.64
N THR A 569 33.79 -59.56 -34.76
CA THR A 569 33.07 -60.20 -35.90
C THR A 569 33.05 -61.72 -35.80
N ASN A 570 31.91 -62.38 -36.06
CA ASN A 570 31.63 -63.74 -35.55
C ASN A 570 30.93 -64.75 -36.51
N VAL A 571 31.22 -64.76 -37.83
CA VAL A 571 30.85 -65.76 -38.90
C VAL A 571 29.76 -65.33 -39.92
N THR A 572 29.81 -65.90 -41.14
CA THR A 572 28.82 -65.74 -42.25
C THR A 572 27.97 -67.00 -42.51
N LYS A 573 26.72 -66.83 -42.98
CA LYS A 573 25.73 -67.91 -43.26
C LYS A 573 24.98 -67.71 -44.60
N PRO A 574 24.35 -68.74 -45.20
CA PRO A 574 23.48 -68.60 -46.37
C PRO A 574 22.21 -67.76 -46.08
N GLY A 575 21.65 -67.09 -47.10
CA GLY A 575 20.49 -66.21 -46.98
C GLY A 575 19.53 -66.20 -48.18
N LEU A 576 18.56 -65.29 -48.13
CA LEU A 576 17.48 -65.13 -49.11
C LEU A 576 17.96 -64.68 -50.51
N HIS A 577 17.14 -64.94 -51.54
CA HIS A 577 17.35 -64.58 -52.95
C HIS A 577 18.71 -65.04 -53.54
N GLY A 578 19.34 -66.07 -52.95
CA GLY A 578 20.62 -66.62 -53.37
C GLY A 578 21.87 -66.03 -52.67
N GLY A 579 21.71 -65.15 -51.68
CA GLY A 579 22.82 -64.44 -51.02
C GLY A 579 23.35 -65.02 -49.69
N ARG A 580 24.10 -64.19 -48.94
CA ARG A 580 24.74 -64.49 -47.63
C ARG A 580 24.58 -63.37 -46.58
N VAL A 581 24.71 -63.75 -45.30
CA VAL A 581 24.47 -62.98 -44.06
C VAL A 581 25.72 -62.97 -43.15
N SER A 582 26.01 -61.87 -42.44
CA SER A 582 27.19 -61.65 -41.56
C SER A 582 26.81 -61.13 -40.16
N SER A 583 27.69 -61.22 -39.13
CA SER A 583 27.40 -60.75 -37.74
C SER A 583 28.59 -60.09 -36.96
N ILE A 584 28.32 -59.09 -36.11
CA ILE A 584 29.30 -58.36 -35.24
C ILE A 584 28.73 -58.00 -33.84
N VAL A 585 29.57 -57.95 -32.78
CA VAL A 585 29.17 -57.73 -31.36
C VAL A 585 29.95 -56.59 -30.68
N LEU A 586 29.32 -55.83 -29.78
CA LEU A 586 29.88 -54.72 -28.97
C LEU A 586 29.50 -54.91 -27.49
N SER A 587 30.39 -54.57 -26.54
CA SER A 587 30.12 -54.61 -25.09
C SER A 587 30.12 -53.20 -24.49
N LEU A 588 29.25 -52.95 -23.50
CA LEU A 588 29.01 -51.64 -22.87
C LEU A 588 28.90 -51.77 -21.34
N ASP A 589 29.51 -50.84 -20.61
CA ASP A 589 29.21 -50.59 -19.19
C ASP A 589 28.06 -49.59 -19.09
N ILE A 590 27.01 -49.92 -18.33
CA ILE A 590 25.76 -49.16 -18.28
C ILE A 590 25.83 -48.07 -17.21
N THR A 591 25.68 -46.81 -17.62
CA THR A 591 25.62 -45.63 -16.74
C THR A 591 24.36 -44.78 -17.03
N PRO A 592 23.92 -43.88 -16.12
CA PRO A 592 22.69 -43.11 -16.31
C PRO A 592 22.72 -42.21 -17.55
N GLU A 593 23.89 -41.72 -17.95
CA GLU A 593 24.09 -40.87 -19.13
C GLU A 593 23.92 -41.64 -20.45
N LEU A 594 23.85 -42.97 -20.41
CA LEU A 594 23.51 -43.79 -21.58
C LEU A 594 22.00 -43.91 -21.81
N ASN A 595 21.16 -43.46 -20.87
CA ASN A 595 19.71 -43.44 -21.06
C ASN A 595 19.31 -42.50 -22.21
N GLY A 596 18.69 -43.02 -23.26
CA GLY A 596 18.35 -42.29 -24.48
C GLY A 596 19.46 -42.22 -25.53
N ILE A 597 20.65 -42.77 -25.28
CA ILE A 597 21.76 -42.78 -26.26
C ILE A 597 21.50 -43.80 -27.36
N VAL A 598 21.86 -43.42 -28.60
CA VAL A 598 21.63 -44.22 -29.81
C VAL A 598 22.93 -44.86 -30.31
N TYR A 599 22.91 -46.19 -30.43
CA TYR A 599 23.98 -46.99 -31.04
C TYR A 599 23.54 -47.51 -32.41
N THR A 600 24.40 -47.34 -33.41
CA THR A 600 24.11 -47.66 -34.82
C THR A 600 25.08 -48.72 -35.34
N CYS A 601 24.58 -49.75 -36.00
CA CYS A 601 25.39 -50.75 -36.71
C CYS A 601 25.30 -50.54 -38.22
N GLN A 602 26.40 -50.72 -38.97
CA GLN A 602 26.48 -50.47 -40.41
C GLN A 602 27.15 -51.62 -41.20
N ALA A 603 26.54 -52.06 -42.30
CA ALA A 603 27.06 -53.05 -43.26
C ALA A 603 27.52 -52.43 -44.59
N THR A 604 28.45 -53.06 -45.31
CA THR A 604 28.97 -52.66 -46.65
C THR A 604 29.24 -53.86 -47.56
N ASN A 605 29.29 -53.66 -48.89
CA ASN A 605 29.46 -54.73 -49.90
C ASN A 605 30.38 -54.32 -51.07
N GLU A 606 31.25 -55.22 -51.51
CA GLU A 606 32.29 -54.93 -52.53
C GLU A 606 31.76 -54.68 -53.95
N ALA A 607 30.63 -55.27 -54.35
CA ALA A 607 30.15 -55.12 -55.73
C ALA A 607 29.56 -53.72 -56.04
N LEU A 608 29.12 -52.97 -55.01
CA LEU A 608 28.26 -51.80 -55.18
C LEU A 608 28.56 -50.62 -54.24
N GLN A 609 29.55 -50.74 -53.34
CA GLN A 609 30.06 -49.67 -52.44
C GLN A 609 29.05 -48.94 -51.53
N ARG A 610 27.78 -49.38 -51.44
CA ARG A 610 26.77 -48.79 -50.56
C ARG A 610 26.77 -49.42 -49.16
N SER A 611 26.30 -48.65 -48.18
CA SER A 611 26.17 -49.08 -46.79
C SER A 611 24.74 -48.99 -46.25
N VAL A 612 24.32 -49.96 -45.43
CA VAL A 612 23.01 -49.98 -44.75
C VAL A 612 23.20 -50.05 -43.23
N HIS A 613 22.26 -49.53 -42.45
CA HIS A 613 22.41 -49.45 -40.99
C HIS A 613 21.07 -49.59 -40.23
N ASP A 614 21.18 -49.94 -38.95
CA ASP A 614 20.10 -50.03 -37.95
C ASP A 614 20.57 -49.34 -36.66
N ALA A 615 19.65 -48.89 -35.80
CA ALA A 615 19.97 -48.14 -34.59
C ALA A 615 19.06 -48.51 -33.40
N ILE A 616 19.66 -48.67 -32.22
CA ILE A 616 18.97 -48.93 -30.95
C ILE A 616 19.16 -47.76 -29.97
N THR A 617 18.07 -47.34 -29.33
CA THR A 617 18.09 -46.42 -28.19
C THR A 617 18.15 -47.22 -26.89
N LEU A 618 19.04 -46.86 -25.96
CA LEU A 618 19.16 -47.55 -24.68
C LEU A 618 18.19 -46.97 -23.64
N GLU A 619 17.48 -47.84 -22.92
CA GLU A 619 16.65 -47.50 -21.77
C GLU A 619 17.34 -48.03 -20.52
N VAL A 620 17.80 -47.14 -19.64
CA VAL A 620 18.62 -47.46 -18.46
C VAL A 620 17.88 -47.07 -17.19
N LEU A 621 17.72 -48.01 -16.26
CA LEU A 621 17.11 -47.78 -14.95
C LEU A 621 18.14 -47.26 -13.93
N TYR A 622 17.76 -46.21 -13.20
CA TYR A 622 18.57 -45.55 -12.17
C TYR A 622 17.72 -44.80 -11.14
N LYS A 623 18.25 -44.68 -9.91
CA LYS A 623 17.64 -43.97 -8.78
C LYS A 623 17.55 -42.45 -9.02
N PRO A 624 16.76 -41.68 -8.26
CA PRO A 624 16.62 -40.24 -8.48
C PRO A 624 17.95 -39.50 -8.29
N ILE A 625 18.14 -38.45 -9.07
CA ILE A 625 19.28 -37.53 -9.07
C ILE A 625 18.73 -36.11 -9.16
N PHE A 626 19.06 -35.25 -8.19
CA PHE A 626 18.69 -33.82 -8.22
C PHE A 626 19.55 -33.08 -9.25
N SER A 627 18.91 -32.27 -10.11
CA SER A 627 19.60 -31.48 -11.14
C SER A 627 20.14 -30.16 -10.58
N ASP A 628 19.32 -29.45 -9.80
CA ASP A 628 19.63 -28.15 -9.22
C ASP A 628 19.60 -28.25 -7.70
N VAL A 629 20.79 -28.39 -7.10
CA VAL A 629 20.96 -28.41 -5.64
C VAL A 629 21.09 -26.97 -5.14
N PRO A 630 20.27 -26.51 -4.17
CA PRO A 630 20.31 -25.16 -3.65
C PRO A 630 21.61 -24.96 -2.85
N MET A 631 22.05 -23.71 -2.69
CA MET A 631 23.16 -23.40 -1.79
C MET A 631 22.85 -23.90 -0.37
N GLU A 632 23.87 -24.42 0.31
CA GLU A 632 23.76 -24.95 1.69
C GLU A 632 23.16 -23.95 2.69
N GLN A 633 23.22 -22.65 2.39
CA GLN A 633 22.51 -21.59 3.10
C GLN A 633 21.51 -20.90 2.17
N GLN A 634 20.26 -20.82 2.64
CA GLN A 634 19.18 -20.06 2.03
C GLN A 634 18.81 -18.89 2.94
N THR A 635 18.43 -17.76 2.36
CA THR A 635 17.97 -16.59 3.10
C THR A 635 16.61 -16.13 2.61
N GLY A 636 15.75 -15.74 3.53
CA GLY A 636 14.41 -15.22 3.23
C GLY A 636 14.06 -14.05 4.15
N ILE A 637 13.09 -13.22 3.75
CA ILE A 637 12.70 -12.03 4.52
C ILE A 637 11.35 -12.28 5.19
N GLU A 638 11.24 -11.95 6.48
CA GLU A 638 10.02 -12.08 7.26
C GLU A 638 8.83 -11.40 6.57
N GLY A 639 7.71 -12.12 6.50
CA GLY A 639 6.49 -11.65 5.84
C GLY A 639 6.44 -11.88 4.32
N GLN A 640 7.55 -12.22 3.66
CA GLN A 640 7.56 -12.63 2.25
C GLN A 640 7.31 -14.14 2.08
N PRO A 641 6.82 -14.60 0.93
CA PRO A 641 6.77 -16.03 0.60
C PRO A 641 8.16 -16.56 0.24
N LEU A 642 8.40 -17.84 0.48
CA LEU A 642 9.56 -18.59 -0.03
C LEU A 642 9.06 -19.82 -0.79
N VAL A 643 9.49 -19.98 -2.03
CA VAL A 643 9.21 -21.15 -2.86
C VAL A 643 10.52 -21.75 -3.34
N LEU A 644 10.76 -23.02 -3.03
CA LEU A 644 11.91 -23.79 -3.49
C LEU A 644 11.42 -25.01 -4.25
N LEU A 645 12.02 -25.27 -5.42
CA LEU A 645 11.72 -26.41 -6.28
C LEU A 645 12.96 -27.30 -6.38
N LEU A 646 12.89 -28.51 -5.82
CA LEU A 646 13.98 -29.48 -5.82
C LEU A 646 13.60 -30.68 -6.70
N GLN A 647 13.70 -30.48 -8.01
CA GLN A 647 13.37 -31.52 -8.98
C GLN A 647 14.48 -32.57 -9.06
N ALA A 648 14.10 -33.83 -8.87
CA ALA A 648 14.93 -34.99 -9.20
C ALA A 648 14.49 -35.62 -10.53
N ALA A 649 15.45 -36.19 -11.26
CA ALA A 649 15.25 -37.03 -12.44
C ALA A 649 15.70 -38.47 -12.14
N GLY A 650 14.95 -39.45 -12.61
CA GLY A 650 15.19 -40.87 -12.34
C GLY A 650 14.45 -41.73 -13.37
N ASN A 651 14.87 -42.98 -13.53
CA ASN A 651 14.18 -43.96 -14.39
C ASN A 651 13.97 -45.26 -13.60
N PRO A 652 12.73 -45.63 -13.22
CA PRO A 652 11.47 -45.06 -13.69
C PRO A 652 11.18 -43.66 -13.14
N SER A 653 10.36 -42.89 -13.88
CA SER A 653 10.13 -41.46 -13.64
C SER A 653 9.09 -41.15 -12.55
N ASN A 654 8.48 -42.16 -11.92
CA ASN A 654 7.61 -41.99 -10.77
C ASN A 654 8.45 -41.83 -9.49
N ILE A 655 8.63 -40.58 -9.06
CA ILE A 655 9.45 -40.21 -7.91
C ILE A 655 8.53 -39.71 -6.79
N ALA A 656 8.61 -40.33 -5.62
CA ALA A 656 7.97 -39.84 -4.39
C ALA A 656 8.94 -38.89 -3.67
N TYR A 657 8.41 -37.80 -3.09
CA TYR A 657 9.19 -36.79 -2.37
C TYR A 657 8.73 -36.70 -0.91
N THR A 658 9.67 -36.50 0.00
CA THR A 658 9.43 -36.23 1.42
C THR A 658 10.26 -35.02 1.86
N TRP A 659 9.71 -34.22 2.78
CA TRP A 659 10.34 -32.99 3.27
C TRP A 659 10.37 -32.97 4.79
N THR A 660 11.51 -32.66 5.37
CA THR A 660 11.65 -32.47 6.82
C THR A 660 12.32 -31.14 7.13
N LYS A 661 11.96 -30.58 8.29
CA LYS A 661 12.59 -29.43 8.91
C LYS A 661 13.07 -29.84 10.31
N ASP A 662 14.36 -29.70 10.56
CA ASP A 662 15.02 -30.05 11.83
C ASP A 662 14.71 -31.50 12.31
N GLY A 663 14.41 -32.41 11.38
CA GLY A 663 14.06 -33.82 11.62
C GLY A 663 12.57 -34.12 11.78
N ILE A 664 11.69 -33.12 11.74
CA ILE A 664 10.22 -33.25 11.80
C ILE A 664 9.64 -33.04 10.40
N ASP A 665 8.47 -33.59 10.07
CA ASP A 665 7.78 -33.31 8.80
C ASP A 665 7.57 -31.80 8.62
N ALA A 666 7.99 -31.26 7.48
CA ALA A 666 7.85 -29.84 7.18
C ALA A 666 6.39 -29.41 6.96
N GLY A 667 5.48 -30.36 6.67
CA GLY A 667 4.06 -30.11 6.38
C GLY A 667 3.14 -29.92 7.60
N GLU A 668 3.64 -29.99 8.85
CA GLU A 668 2.78 -29.82 10.03
C GLU A 668 2.23 -28.39 10.21
N ASP A 669 2.94 -27.35 9.73
CA ASP A 669 2.44 -25.97 9.78
C ASP A 669 1.58 -25.66 8.53
N PRO A 670 0.31 -25.25 8.69
CA PRO A 670 -0.60 -25.01 7.56
C PRO A 670 -0.19 -23.84 6.62
N ARG A 671 0.87 -23.08 6.95
CA ARG A 671 1.49 -22.10 6.04
C ARG A 671 2.48 -22.73 5.06
N VAL A 672 3.01 -23.91 5.39
CA VAL A 672 4.05 -24.64 4.67
C VAL A 672 3.36 -25.67 3.80
N LEU A 673 3.16 -25.32 2.53
CA LEU A 673 2.62 -26.24 1.53
C LEU A 673 3.79 -27.04 0.94
N VAL A 674 3.79 -28.34 1.19
CA VAL A 674 4.67 -29.30 0.53
C VAL A 674 3.88 -30.00 -0.58
N ASP A 675 4.33 -29.88 -1.82
CA ASP A 675 3.71 -30.52 -2.99
C ASP A 675 4.79 -31.14 -3.87
N GLY A 676 5.06 -32.44 -3.65
CA GLY A 676 6.13 -33.18 -4.32
C GLY A 676 7.51 -32.49 -4.21
N PRO A 677 8.12 -32.05 -5.31
CA PRO A 677 9.41 -31.35 -5.31
C PRO A 677 9.33 -29.90 -4.81
N VAL A 678 8.14 -29.37 -4.48
CA VAL A 678 7.94 -27.96 -4.09
C VAL A 678 7.79 -27.81 -2.57
N LEU A 679 8.62 -26.96 -1.98
CA LEU A 679 8.42 -26.39 -0.64
C LEU A 679 7.96 -24.94 -0.80
N ASN A 680 6.73 -24.63 -0.41
CA ASN A 680 6.14 -23.30 -0.47
C ASN A 680 5.73 -22.81 0.92
N ILE A 681 6.53 -21.93 1.51
CA ILE A 681 6.20 -21.22 2.75
C ILE A 681 5.49 -19.92 2.37
N THR A 682 4.17 -19.91 2.49
CA THR A 682 3.31 -18.79 2.05
C THR A 682 3.62 -17.45 2.72
N LYS A 683 4.15 -17.48 3.94
CA LYS A 683 4.60 -16.30 4.68
C LYS A 683 5.66 -16.69 5.70
N LEU A 684 6.91 -16.32 5.44
CA LEU A 684 8.04 -16.52 6.35
C LEU A 684 7.85 -15.81 7.69
N ARG A 685 8.31 -16.45 8.75
CA ARG A 685 8.43 -15.93 10.12
C ARG A 685 9.78 -16.33 10.71
N LYS A 686 10.19 -15.71 11.83
CA LYS A 686 11.49 -15.98 12.48
C LYS A 686 11.69 -17.47 12.79
N GLU A 687 10.64 -18.12 13.28
CA GLU A 687 10.62 -19.54 13.63
C GLU A 687 10.76 -20.50 12.43
N ASP A 688 10.63 -20.04 11.19
CA ASP A 688 10.84 -20.87 9.99
C ASP A 688 12.33 -21.10 9.68
N SER A 689 13.23 -20.39 10.36
CA SER A 689 14.66 -20.68 10.29
C SER A 689 14.96 -22.10 10.79
N GLY A 690 15.83 -22.83 10.11
CA GLY A 690 16.11 -24.24 10.42
C GLY A 690 16.71 -25.02 9.26
N ILE A 691 17.06 -26.28 9.50
CA ILE A 691 17.67 -27.19 8.53
C ILE A 691 16.56 -27.94 7.79
N TYR A 692 16.46 -27.75 6.49
CA TYR A 692 15.52 -28.45 5.62
C TYR A 692 16.22 -29.59 4.87
N ILE A 693 15.54 -30.73 4.76
CA ILE A 693 15.98 -31.89 3.97
C ILE A 693 14.82 -32.33 3.06
N CYS A 694 15.09 -32.46 1.77
CA CYS A 694 14.20 -33.09 0.80
C CYS A 694 14.79 -34.45 0.40
N GLU A 695 14.01 -35.52 0.47
CA GLU A 695 14.36 -36.84 -0.05
C GLU A 695 13.45 -37.22 -1.23
N ALA A 696 14.03 -37.85 -2.25
CA ALA A 696 13.37 -38.28 -3.47
C ALA A 696 13.64 -39.78 -3.73
N VAL A 697 12.58 -40.56 -3.98
CA VAL A 697 12.60 -42.04 -4.01
C VAL A 697 11.90 -42.60 -5.26
N ASN A 698 12.52 -43.56 -5.96
CA ASN A 698 11.86 -44.42 -6.97
C ASN A 698 12.15 -45.91 -6.72
N SER A 699 11.77 -46.81 -7.64
CA SER A 699 11.99 -48.27 -7.50
C SER A 699 13.46 -48.69 -7.39
N GLU A 700 14.40 -47.87 -7.86
CA GLU A 700 15.83 -48.16 -7.87
C GLU A 700 16.59 -47.53 -6.69
N GLY A 701 15.91 -46.73 -5.83
CA GLY A 701 16.46 -46.21 -4.57
C GLY A 701 16.10 -44.76 -4.26
N SER A 702 16.78 -44.18 -3.26
CA SER A 702 16.60 -42.77 -2.85
C SER A 702 17.86 -41.90 -2.98
N SER A 703 17.62 -40.59 -2.90
CA SER A 703 18.61 -39.51 -2.84
C SER A 703 18.05 -38.36 -1.99
N SER A 704 18.89 -37.53 -1.38
CA SER A 704 18.42 -36.39 -0.58
C SER A 704 19.32 -35.15 -0.69
N VAL A 705 18.74 -33.99 -0.42
CA VAL A 705 19.34 -32.66 -0.47
C VAL A 705 19.07 -31.93 0.85
N LYS A 706 20.08 -31.24 1.39
CA LYS A 706 20.04 -30.55 2.68
C LYS A 706 20.49 -29.09 2.55
N PHE A 707 19.76 -28.17 3.17
CA PHE A 707 20.14 -26.75 3.27
C PHE A 707 19.64 -26.13 4.58
N ASN A 708 20.21 -24.99 4.97
CA ASN A 708 19.84 -24.23 6.17
C ASN A 708 19.15 -22.91 5.78
N LEU A 709 17.91 -22.71 6.20
CA LEU A 709 17.15 -21.48 5.98
C LEU A 709 17.37 -20.50 7.14
N THR A 710 17.75 -19.26 6.82
CA THR A 710 17.83 -18.14 7.78
C THR A 710 16.82 -17.05 7.42
N VAL A 711 15.91 -16.72 8.33
CA VAL A 711 14.91 -15.67 8.11
C VAL A 711 15.39 -14.32 8.68
N GLN A 712 15.57 -13.36 7.78
CA GLN A 712 15.94 -11.97 8.05
C GLN A 712 14.70 -11.14 8.40
N TYR A 713 14.83 -10.19 9.33
CA TYR A 713 13.75 -9.33 9.79
C TYR A 713 14.28 -7.96 10.24
N THR A 714 13.38 -6.97 10.22
CA THR A 714 13.68 -5.56 10.48
C THR A 714 14.23 -5.31 11.89
N ALA A 715 15.20 -4.39 11.99
CA ALA A 715 15.83 -4.04 13.26
C ALA A 715 15.03 -2.97 14.03
N LEU A 716 14.62 -3.30 15.26
CA LEU A 716 13.78 -2.47 16.11
C LEU A 716 14.46 -2.17 17.45
N ILE A 717 14.45 -0.90 17.86
CA ILE A 717 14.87 -0.48 19.21
C ILE A 717 13.86 -0.99 20.25
N LYS A 718 14.32 -1.81 21.18
CA LYS A 718 13.55 -2.35 22.32
C LYS A 718 13.57 -1.39 23.51
N ASP A 719 14.77 -0.99 23.93
CA ASP A 719 14.98 -0.15 25.11
C ASP A 719 15.96 0.99 24.83
N ALA A 720 15.71 2.13 25.48
CA ALA A 720 16.63 3.25 25.64
C ALA A 720 16.06 4.18 26.72
N PRO A 721 16.89 4.78 27.59
CA PRO A 721 16.41 5.63 28.68
C PRO A 721 15.85 6.96 28.12
N PRO A 722 14.77 7.52 28.69
CA PRO A 722 14.18 8.77 28.18
C PRO A 722 15.11 9.98 28.38
N PHE A 723 15.89 9.97 29.47
CA PHE A 723 16.95 10.94 29.72
C PHE A 723 18.05 10.31 30.58
N VAL A 724 19.25 10.88 30.53
CA VAL A 724 20.38 10.56 31.40
C VAL A 724 20.84 11.85 32.08
N MET A 725 20.96 11.84 33.41
CA MET A 725 21.37 13.01 34.19
C MET A 725 22.73 12.76 34.85
N VAL A 726 23.69 13.66 34.62
CA VAL A 726 25.07 13.57 35.14
C VAL A 726 25.52 14.83 35.84
N SER A 727 26.48 14.72 36.76
CA SER A 727 27.11 15.88 37.38
C SER A 727 28.20 16.45 36.46
N PRO A 728 28.51 17.76 36.50
CA PRO A 728 29.59 18.34 35.70
C PRO A 728 30.92 17.62 35.92
N GLY A 729 31.56 17.18 34.83
CA GLY A 729 32.83 16.43 34.86
C GLY A 729 32.69 14.91 34.95
N GLU A 730 31.48 14.36 35.09
CA GLU A 730 31.22 12.92 34.98
C GLU A 730 30.87 12.55 33.52
N ASN A 731 31.47 11.51 32.97
CA ASN A 731 31.12 11.01 31.63
C ASN A 731 29.67 10.48 31.61
N ALA A 732 28.92 10.81 30.55
CA ALA A 732 27.53 10.37 30.40
C ALA A 732 27.44 9.15 29.49
N GLN A 733 27.01 8.01 30.04
CA GLN A 733 26.75 6.80 29.26
C GLN A 733 25.27 6.72 28.87
N LEU A 734 25.00 6.91 27.58
CA LEU A 734 23.71 6.63 26.95
C LEU A 734 23.72 5.18 26.43
N TYR A 735 22.56 4.57 26.28
CA TYR A 735 22.46 3.24 25.66
C TYR A 735 21.17 3.06 24.87
N CYS A 736 21.19 2.14 23.91
CA CYS A 736 19.98 1.62 23.25
C CYS A 736 20.17 0.14 22.91
N THR A 737 19.14 -0.66 23.16
CA THR A 737 19.10 -2.09 22.85
C THR A 737 18.17 -2.34 21.67
N ALA A 738 18.63 -3.10 20.69
CA ALA A 738 17.89 -3.44 19.48
C ALA A 738 17.83 -4.96 19.21
N GLU A 739 16.82 -5.38 18.46
CA GLU A 739 16.64 -6.74 17.96
C GLU A 739 16.42 -6.69 16.44
N GLY A 740 17.11 -7.52 15.67
CA GLY A 740 17.02 -7.59 14.20
C GLY A 740 17.81 -8.80 13.67
N ASN A 741 17.56 -9.22 12.43
CA ASN A 741 18.40 -10.20 11.74
C ASN A 741 18.58 -9.80 10.27
N PRO A 742 19.80 -9.50 9.79
CA PRO A 742 21.05 -9.40 10.55
C PRO A 742 21.02 -8.23 11.56
N LEU A 743 21.85 -8.28 12.59
CA LEU A 743 22.11 -7.15 13.49
C LEU A 743 23.56 -7.20 13.98
N SER A 744 24.26 -6.07 13.88
CA SER A 744 25.68 -5.91 14.22
C SER A 744 25.96 -4.43 14.49
N GLU A 745 27.18 -4.10 14.94
CA GLU A 745 27.58 -2.73 15.29
C GLU A 745 27.38 -1.72 14.14
N SER A 746 27.67 -2.12 12.90
CA SER A 746 27.47 -1.31 11.68
C SER A 746 26.01 -0.89 11.44
N HIS A 747 25.04 -1.55 12.08
CA HIS A 747 23.61 -1.27 11.95
C HIS A 747 23.08 -0.34 13.05
N VAL A 748 23.91 0.10 14.00
CA VAL A 748 23.52 0.98 15.11
C VAL A 748 24.37 2.26 15.13
N SER A 749 23.82 3.33 14.56
CA SER A 749 24.40 4.67 14.59
C SER A 749 23.81 5.50 15.75
N TRP A 750 24.53 6.56 16.11
CA TRP A 750 24.05 7.60 17.03
C TRP A 750 24.22 8.91 16.28
N ARG A 751 23.22 9.81 16.33
CA ARG A 751 23.26 11.14 15.71
C ARG A 751 22.81 12.20 16.70
N ARG A 752 23.32 13.42 16.56
CA ARG A 752 22.86 14.61 17.30
C ARG A 752 22.68 15.76 16.32
N GLU A 753 21.55 16.45 16.42
CA GLU A 753 21.26 17.60 15.57
C GLU A 753 22.25 18.74 15.87
N GLY A 754 22.83 19.32 14.82
CA GLY A 754 23.85 20.38 14.92
C GLY A 754 25.28 19.91 15.23
N PHE A 755 25.54 18.59 15.35
CA PHE A 755 26.89 18.03 15.45
C PHE A 755 27.24 17.34 14.12
N SER A 756 28.47 17.52 13.62
CA SER A 756 29.00 16.71 12.53
C SER A 756 29.40 15.31 13.03
N ASP A 757 29.54 14.35 12.13
CA ASP A 757 30.04 13.01 12.48
C ASP A 757 31.43 13.09 13.13
N SER A 758 32.29 14.02 12.68
CA SER A 758 33.59 14.31 13.30
C SER A 758 33.49 14.88 14.72
N ASP A 759 32.50 15.73 15.02
CA ASP A 759 32.27 16.22 16.39
C ASP A 759 31.79 15.08 17.31
N MET A 760 31.01 14.15 16.75
CA MET A 760 30.58 12.94 17.44
C MET A 760 31.76 12.00 17.75
N GLU A 761 32.63 11.72 16.78
CA GLU A 761 33.80 10.84 16.98
C GLU A 761 34.84 11.42 17.97
N GLN A 762 35.06 12.74 17.97
CA GLN A 762 36.04 13.35 18.87
C GLN A 762 35.59 13.45 20.33
N ARG A 763 34.27 13.51 20.57
CA ARG A 763 33.70 13.78 21.91
C ARG A 763 32.97 12.59 22.53
N THR A 764 32.84 11.49 21.81
CA THR A 764 32.13 10.30 22.29
C THR A 764 32.86 8.99 21.98
N GLU A 765 32.71 8.01 22.86
CA GLU A 765 33.19 6.65 22.66
C GLU A 765 32.00 5.71 22.50
N ARG A 766 32.00 4.92 21.41
CA ARG A 766 30.95 3.94 21.11
C ARG A 766 31.43 2.54 21.47
N SER A 767 30.55 1.72 22.03
CA SER A 767 30.76 0.26 22.05
C SER A 767 29.46 -0.49 21.82
N TYR A 768 29.54 -1.64 21.16
CA TYR A 768 28.39 -2.51 20.89
C TYR A 768 28.60 -3.91 21.48
N ARG A 769 27.64 -4.40 22.27
CA ARG A 769 27.63 -5.77 22.83
C ARG A 769 26.20 -6.29 22.93
N ASN A 770 25.97 -7.53 22.49
CA ASN A 770 24.70 -8.26 22.65
C ASN A 770 23.45 -7.44 22.27
N GLY A 771 23.43 -6.86 21.06
CA GLY A 771 22.30 -6.04 20.59
C GLY A 771 22.21 -4.64 21.21
N THR A 772 23.09 -4.29 22.16
CA THR A 772 23.08 -2.99 22.85
C THR A 772 24.26 -2.14 22.43
N SER A 773 23.97 -0.93 21.92
CA SER A 773 24.97 0.11 21.71
C SER A 773 25.01 1.05 22.92
N TYR A 774 26.22 1.33 23.39
CA TYR A 774 26.52 2.30 24.42
C TYR A 774 27.26 3.48 23.80
N LEU A 775 26.86 4.70 24.16
CA LEU A 775 27.53 5.93 23.77
C LEU A 775 27.98 6.68 25.03
N VAL A 776 29.29 6.79 25.22
CA VAL A 776 29.89 7.53 26.32
C VAL A 776 30.26 8.93 25.83
N VAL A 777 29.52 9.95 26.26
CA VAL A 777 29.85 11.36 26.02
C VAL A 777 30.88 11.78 27.06
N GLN A 778 32.06 12.21 26.61
CA GLN A 778 33.18 12.55 27.49
C GLN A 778 33.07 13.99 28.01
N THR A 779 33.30 14.16 29.32
CA THR A 779 33.24 15.46 30.04
C THR A 779 32.15 16.42 29.56
N PRO A 780 30.87 16.01 29.58
CA PRO A 780 29.77 16.80 29.04
C PRO A 780 29.56 18.10 29.82
N THR A 781 29.29 19.16 29.07
CA THR A 781 29.02 20.52 29.54
C THR A 781 27.53 20.83 29.45
N ARG A 782 27.10 21.99 29.96
CA ARG A 782 25.70 22.43 29.82
C ARG A 782 25.24 22.57 28.36
N GLU A 783 26.15 22.92 27.45
CA GLU A 783 25.86 23.04 26.01
C GLU A 783 25.59 21.66 25.38
N ASP A 784 26.04 20.59 26.03
CA ASP A 784 25.76 19.22 25.64
C ASP A 784 24.37 18.73 26.09
N ASN A 785 23.56 19.57 26.76
CA ASN A 785 22.16 19.25 27.04
C ASN A 785 21.35 19.16 25.74
N GLY A 786 20.61 18.07 25.54
CA GLY A 786 19.79 17.86 24.34
C GLY A 786 19.61 16.40 23.96
N ASN A 787 18.94 16.16 22.83
CA ASN A 787 18.67 14.81 22.32
C ASN A 787 19.87 14.22 21.58
N PHE A 788 20.30 13.04 22.03
CA PHE A 788 21.09 12.11 21.22
C PHE A 788 20.14 11.04 20.68
N PHE A 789 20.15 10.80 19.39
CA PHE A 789 19.26 9.86 18.73
C PHE A 789 20.03 8.56 18.43
N CYS A 790 19.63 7.47 19.07
CA CYS A 790 20.03 6.14 18.61
C CYS A 790 19.22 5.81 17.35
N VAL A 791 19.91 5.40 16.29
CA VAL A 791 19.35 5.07 14.98
C VAL A 791 19.77 3.66 14.63
N VAL A 792 18.80 2.81 14.32
CA VAL A 792 19.02 1.40 14.01
C VAL A 792 18.45 1.09 12.64
N ASN A 793 19.28 0.56 11.75
CA ASN A 793 18.89 0.19 10.40
C ASN A 793 19.76 -0.99 9.93
N ASN A 794 19.13 -2.14 9.64
CA ASN A 794 19.79 -3.32 9.09
C ASN A 794 19.52 -3.56 7.59
N GLY A 795 19.03 -2.54 6.87
CA GLY A 795 18.63 -2.64 5.47
C GLY A 795 17.32 -3.38 5.23
N ILE A 796 16.74 -4.01 6.25
CA ILE A 796 15.46 -4.72 6.18
C ILE A 796 14.37 -3.82 6.80
N GLY A 797 13.55 -3.21 5.96
CA GLY A 797 12.52 -2.25 6.40
C GLY A 797 13.04 -0.82 6.57
N ASN A 798 12.38 -0.04 7.44
CA ASN A 798 12.70 1.37 7.68
C ASN A 798 13.66 1.54 8.85
N GLU A 799 14.43 2.63 8.88
CA GLU A 799 15.22 2.99 10.08
C GLU A 799 14.31 3.23 11.29
N THR A 800 14.72 2.72 12.46
CA THR A 800 14.09 3.07 13.74
C THR A 800 14.98 4.05 14.49
N THR A 801 14.37 5.07 15.10
CA THR A 801 15.08 6.12 15.85
C THR A 801 14.43 6.32 17.21
N ARG A 802 15.24 6.44 18.28
CA ARG A 802 14.75 6.84 19.62
C ARG A 802 15.67 7.90 20.24
N PRO A 803 15.13 9.04 20.72
CA PRO A 803 15.91 10.05 21.43
C PRO A 803 16.21 9.62 22.87
N VAL A 804 17.40 10.01 23.34
CA VAL A 804 17.85 9.96 24.73
C VAL A 804 18.31 11.37 25.10
N TYR A 805 17.63 12.02 26.05
CA TYR A 805 17.93 13.40 26.42
C TYR A 805 19.08 13.46 27.44
N LEU A 806 20.20 14.10 27.11
CA LEU A 806 21.29 14.34 28.07
C LEU A 806 21.00 15.58 28.93
N VAL A 807 21.18 15.47 30.24
CA VAL A 807 21.07 16.57 31.21
C VAL A 807 22.30 16.62 32.12
N VAL A 808 23.19 17.58 31.90
CA VAL A 808 24.23 17.95 32.86
C VAL A 808 23.59 18.83 33.95
N LYS A 809 23.85 18.53 35.22
CA LYS A 809 23.32 19.30 36.36
C LYS A 809 23.89 20.72 36.42
N TYR A 810 23.04 21.71 36.70
CA TYR A 810 23.43 23.11 36.85
C TYR A 810 22.49 23.87 37.81
N LYS A 811 23.01 24.95 38.40
CA LYS A 811 22.25 25.84 39.30
C LYS A 811 21.06 26.49 38.57
N PRO A 812 20.03 26.96 39.29
CA PRO A 812 18.87 27.57 38.65
C PRO A 812 19.27 28.88 37.95
N GLU A 813 18.69 29.13 36.79
CA GLU A 813 18.77 30.40 36.08
C GLU A 813 17.37 30.95 35.84
N MET A 814 17.16 32.20 36.24
CA MET A 814 15.86 32.85 36.18
C MET A 814 15.58 33.33 34.76
N ASP A 815 14.36 33.08 34.29
CA ASP A 815 13.85 33.79 33.13
C ASP A 815 13.59 35.26 33.51
N THR A 816 14.20 36.16 32.75
CA THR A 816 14.17 37.62 32.94
C THR A 816 13.37 38.33 31.86
N ALA A 817 12.58 37.59 31.06
CA ALA A 817 11.72 38.16 30.02
C ALA A 817 10.81 39.28 30.58
N PRO A 818 10.69 40.43 29.89
CA PRO A 818 9.90 41.57 30.37
C PRO A 818 8.45 41.23 30.74
N GLN A 819 7.88 40.22 30.05
CA GLN A 819 6.51 39.72 30.26
C GLN A 819 6.23 39.17 31.66
N ILE A 820 7.25 38.63 32.33
CA ILE A 820 7.09 37.97 33.63
C ILE A 820 7.81 38.70 34.76
N ALA A 821 8.66 39.69 34.43
CA ALA A 821 9.28 40.59 35.40
C ALA A 821 8.26 41.56 36.07
N LYS A 822 7.08 41.70 35.47
CA LYS A 822 5.95 42.48 35.98
C LYS A 822 4.66 41.65 35.92
N ALA A 823 3.68 42.07 36.70
CA ALA A 823 2.30 41.64 36.66
C ALA A 823 1.41 42.85 36.94
N ALA A 824 0.19 42.88 36.39
CA ALA A 824 -0.73 43.97 36.64
C ALA A 824 -2.14 43.49 36.97
N SER A 825 -2.83 44.24 37.83
CA SER A 825 -4.15 43.91 38.35
C SER A 825 -4.80 45.15 38.96
N ASN A 826 -6.10 45.36 38.76
CA ASN A 826 -6.79 46.46 39.43
C ASN A 826 -7.15 46.09 40.87
N SER A 827 -7.47 47.10 41.68
CA SER A 827 -7.89 46.84 43.05
C SER A 827 -9.22 46.06 43.05
N GLY A 828 -9.29 44.97 43.82
CA GLY A 828 -10.41 44.03 43.85
C GLY A 828 -10.18 42.75 43.04
N ASP A 829 -9.37 42.83 41.98
CA ASP A 829 -9.06 41.70 41.08
C ASP A 829 -8.02 40.74 41.69
N THR A 830 -7.60 39.73 40.91
CA THR A 830 -6.51 38.81 41.28
C THR A 830 -5.26 39.09 40.46
N GLY A 831 -4.16 39.46 41.11
CA GLY A 831 -2.86 39.59 40.46
C GLY A 831 -2.22 38.23 40.21
N ARG A 832 -1.64 38.03 39.02
CA ARG A 832 -0.96 36.79 38.62
C ARG A 832 0.51 37.06 38.33
N LEU A 833 1.39 36.66 39.24
CA LEU A 833 2.84 36.84 39.13
C LEU A 833 3.47 35.52 38.69
N VAL A 834 4.24 35.54 37.60
CA VAL A 834 4.88 34.35 37.04
C VAL A 834 6.37 34.38 37.32
N CYS A 835 6.92 33.27 37.80
CA CYS A 835 8.33 33.07 38.01
C CYS A 835 8.75 31.80 37.30
N ARG A 836 9.57 31.92 36.25
CA ARG A 836 10.08 30.79 35.45
C ARG A 836 11.59 30.69 35.60
N ALA A 837 12.11 29.47 35.68
CA ALA A 837 13.54 29.22 35.82
C ALA A 837 13.93 27.86 35.22
N SER A 838 15.16 27.75 34.70
CA SER A 838 15.73 26.50 34.20
C SER A 838 16.88 26.01 35.10
N GLY A 839 16.99 24.71 35.34
CA GLY A 839 18.04 24.13 36.16
C GLY A 839 17.80 22.65 36.48
N ALA A 840 18.88 21.91 36.70
CA ALA A 840 18.83 20.46 36.97
C ALA A 840 19.74 20.09 38.15
N PRO A 841 19.30 19.23 39.09
CA PRO A 841 18.02 18.52 39.15
C PRO A 841 16.85 19.42 39.60
N LYS A 842 15.66 18.79 39.75
CA LYS A 842 14.35 19.39 40.04
C LYS A 842 14.39 20.62 40.95
N LEU A 843 13.89 21.74 40.41
CA LEU A 843 13.83 23.03 41.09
C LEU A 843 12.76 23.08 42.20
N ARG A 844 13.02 23.89 43.23
CA ARG A 844 12.06 24.28 44.27
C ARG A 844 11.92 25.79 44.32
N PHE A 845 10.68 26.28 44.37
CA PHE A 845 10.34 27.70 44.36
C PHE A 845 9.81 28.14 45.73
N THR A 846 10.14 29.37 46.13
CA THR A 846 9.65 30.03 47.34
C THR A 846 9.46 31.51 47.06
N TRP A 847 8.38 32.10 47.56
CA TRP A 847 8.08 33.52 47.37
C TRP A 847 8.16 34.30 48.68
N SER A 848 8.80 35.46 48.63
CA SER A 848 8.98 36.44 49.72
C SER A 848 8.45 37.82 49.31
N ARG A 849 8.13 38.64 50.31
CA ARG A 849 7.79 40.06 50.14
C ARG A 849 8.34 40.83 51.34
N GLU A 850 9.05 41.93 51.09
CA GLU A 850 9.70 42.75 52.12
C GLU A 850 10.61 41.93 53.08
N GLY A 851 11.27 40.88 52.55
CA GLY A 851 12.12 39.96 53.31
C GLY A 851 11.38 38.88 54.12
N ALA A 852 10.05 38.93 54.20
CA ALA A 852 9.23 37.91 54.84
C ALA A 852 8.73 36.86 53.83
N ALA A 853 8.74 35.57 54.22
CA ALA A 853 8.14 34.51 53.41
C ALA A 853 6.61 34.67 53.35
N ILE A 854 6.02 34.48 52.16
CA ILE A 854 4.57 34.67 51.99
C ILE A 854 3.81 33.49 52.64
N PRO A 855 2.80 33.74 53.50
CA PRO A 855 2.02 32.70 54.20
C PRO A 855 0.97 32.07 53.26
N VAL A 856 1.45 31.36 52.25
CA VAL A 856 0.65 30.66 51.25
C VAL A 856 -0.20 29.60 51.94
N ASN A 857 -1.44 29.42 51.48
CA ASN A 857 -2.44 28.50 52.04
C ASN A 857 -2.99 28.81 53.44
N ILE A 858 -2.50 29.83 54.14
CA ILE A 858 -3.02 30.25 55.46
C ILE A 858 -4.06 31.36 55.33
N THR A 859 -3.84 32.29 54.40
CA THR A 859 -4.80 33.34 54.04
C THR A 859 -5.27 33.11 52.62
N GLU A 860 -6.57 33.31 52.35
CA GLU A 860 -7.12 33.13 51.00
C GLU A 860 -6.50 34.07 49.95
N LYS A 861 -5.86 35.13 50.46
CA LYS A 861 -5.06 36.13 49.76
C LYS A 861 -4.03 35.55 48.79
N TYR A 862 -3.33 34.48 49.18
CA TYR A 862 -2.20 33.95 48.42
C TYR A 862 -2.39 32.47 48.03
N TYR A 863 -2.07 32.16 46.77
CA TYR A 863 -2.05 30.80 46.23
C TYR A 863 -0.83 30.65 45.31
N ILE A 864 -0.15 29.51 45.36
CA ILE A 864 0.95 29.19 44.45
C ILE A 864 0.58 27.96 43.64
N ASP A 865 0.74 28.07 42.33
CA ASP A 865 0.82 26.94 41.41
C ASP A 865 2.28 26.64 41.04
N PHE A 866 2.57 25.40 40.63
CA PHE A 866 3.88 24.95 40.19
C PHE A 866 3.75 23.88 39.10
N ARG A 867 4.42 24.11 37.97
CA ARG A 867 4.46 23.17 36.84
C ARG A 867 5.87 23.01 36.28
N GLN A 868 6.14 21.82 35.74
CA GLN A 868 7.30 21.57 34.91
C GLN A 868 6.95 21.92 33.45
N VAL A 869 7.82 22.67 32.78
CA VAL A 869 7.62 23.12 31.39
C VAL A 869 8.35 22.21 30.41
N ASP A 870 9.58 21.80 30.74
CA ASP A 870 10.38 20.82 30.00
C ASP A 870 11.30 20.04 30.97
N PHE A 871 12.27 19.27 30.48
CA PHE A 871 13.18 18.47 31.32
C PHE A 871 13.99 19.28 32.36
N VAL A 872 14.23 20.57 32.12
CA VAL A 872 15.02 21.45 33.00
C VAL A 872 14.29 22.73 33.42
N THR A 873 13.26 23.16 32.68
CA THR A 873 12.50 24.39 32.96
C THR A 873 11.27 24.14 33.82
N TYR A 874 11.09 24.99 34.83
CA TYR A 874 9.96 24.96 35.76
C TYR A 874 9.38 26.37 35.91
N GLU A 875 8.09 26.43 36.22
CA GLU A 875 7.35 27.67 36.43
C GLU A 875 6.55 27.60 37.73
N SER A 876 6.62 28.67 38.53
CA SER A 876 5.75 28.89 39.69
C SER A 876 4.95 30.17 39.49
N VAL A 877 3.66 30.11 39.80
CA VAL A 877 2.73 31.23 39.65
C VAL A 877 2.15 31.59 41.00
N LEU A 878 2.42 32.82 41.47
CA LEU A 878 1.81 33.38 42.67
C LEU A 878 0.55 34.17 42.28
N LEU A 879 -0.60 33.73 42.78
CA LEU A 879 -1.86 34.46 42.70
C LEU A 879 -2.10 35.28 43.96
N VAL A 880 -2.37 36.57 43.80
CA VAL A 880 -2.69 37.55 44.85
C VAL A 880 -4.14 37.97 44.69
N LYS A 881 -5.07 37.29 45.38
CA LYS A 881 -6.51 37.56 45.28
C LYS A 881 -6.89 38.90 45.93
N HIS A 882 -7.96 39.55 45.46
CA HIS A 882 -8.50 40.80 46.02
C HIS A 882 -7.41 41.86 46.28
N VAL A 883 -6.71 42.26 45.23
CA VAL A 883 -5.61 43.23 45.28
C VAL A 883 -6.08 44.55 45.92
N ARG A 884 -5.28 45.08 46.83
CA ARG A 884 -5.47 46.37 47.53
C ARG A 884 -4.27 47.25 47.23
N LEU A 885 -4.37 48.54 47.57
CA LEU A 885 -3.24 49.48 47.45
C LEU A 885 -1.97 48.99 48.18
N SER A 886 -2.12 48.25 49.29
CA SER A 886 -1.03 47.64 50.06
C SER A 886 -0.41 46.38 49.43
N ASP A 887 -0.92 45.89 48.30
CA ASP A 887 -0.41 44.69 47.62
C ASP A 887 0.48 45.00 46.41
N TYR A 888 0.43 46.22 45.88
CA TYR A 888 1.36 46.64 44.83
C TYR A 888 2.81 46.69 45.34
N GLY A 889 3.77 46.47 44.44
CA GLY A 889 5.20 46.44 44.76
C GLY A 889 5.90 45.13 44.35
N GLY A 890 7.13 44.95 44.83
CA GLY A 890 7.97 43.80 44.49
C GLY A 890 7.65 42.54 45.28
N TYR A 891 7.51 41.43 44.57
CA TYR A 891 7.44 40.07 45.10
C TYR A 891 8.68 39.31 44.64
N GLU A 892 9.44 38.80 45.59
CA GLU A 892 10.69 38.11 45.35
C GLU A 892 10.43 36.60 45.19
N CYS A 893 10.90 36.03 44.09
CA CYS A 893 10.86 34.60 43.82
C CYS A 893 12.28 34.04 43.93
N VAL A 894 12.48 33.14 44.89
CA VAL A 894 13.74 32.41 45.11
C VAL A 894 13.58 30.98 44.63
N VAL A 895 14.50 30.52 43.78
CA VAL A 895 14.50 29.19 43.17
C VAL A 895 15.80 28.48 43.50
N ARG A 896 15.72 27.19 43.85
CA ARG A 896 16.89 26.41 44.33
C ARG A 896 16.85 24.93 43.93
N ASN A 897 18.03 24.36 43.72
CA ASN A 897 18.29 22.92 43.64
C ASN A 897 19.59 22.57 44.39
N GLU A 898 20.13 21.37 44.22
CA GLU A 898 21.39 20.96 44.89
C GLU A 898 22.64 21.71 44.37
N MET A 899 22.56 22.28 43.16
CA MET A 899 23.67 22.99 42.52
C MET A 899 23.72 24.49 42.89
N GLY A 900 22.68 25.03 43.55
CA GLY A 900 22.64 26.40 44.02
C GLY A 900 21.24 27.01 44.05
N PHE A 901 21.19 28.34 44.08
CA PHE A 901 19.96 29.12 44.04
C PHE A 901 20.09 30.35 43.12
N ALA A 902 18.95 30.88 42.69
CA ALA A 902 18.82 32.16 42.02
C ALA A 902 17.54 32.87 42.48
N THR A 903 17.50 34.18 42.30
CA THR A 903 16.42 35.03 42.79
C THR A 903 16.04 36.05 41.72
N ASN A 904 14.74 36.33 41.56
CA ASN A 904 14.23 37.41 40.71
C ASN A 904 13.06 38.12 41.42
N THR A 905 12.81 39.39 41.10
CA THR A 905 11.69 40.16 41.67
C THR A 905 10.66 40.48 40.61
N VAL A 906 9.42 40.00 40.79
CA VAL A 906 8.26 40.32 39.96
C VAL A 906 7.49 41.47 40.61
N ARG A 907 7.28 42.58 39.90
CA ARG A 907 6.50 43.71 40.43
C ARG A 907 5.01 43.59 40.09
N LEU A 908 4.14 43.70 41.10
CA LEU A 908 2.70 43.86 40.92
C LEU A 908 2.36 45.35 40.82
N GLU A 909 1.75 45.75 39.70
CA GLU A 909 1.39 47.13 39.34
C GLU A 909 -0.13 47.24 39.04
N VAL A 910 -0.67 48.45 38.94
CA VAL A 910 -2.07 48.68 38.48
C VAL A 910 -2.12 48.44 36.96
N THR A 911 -3.27 48.01 36.40
CA THR A 911 -3.38 47.87 34.93
C THR A 911 -3.14 49.20 34.21
N SER A 912 -2.42 49.15 33.10
CA SER A 912 -1.81 50.32 32.48
C SER A 912 -1.67 50.17 30.97
N ALA A 913 -1.19 51.21 30.29
CA ALA A 913 -0.71 51.10 28.91
C ALA A 913 0.52 50.17 28.85
N PRO A 914 0.74 49.45 27.74
CA PRO A 914 1.81 48.46 27.66
C PRO A 914 3.18 49.14 27.58
N ASP A 915 4.21 48.46 28.10
CA ASP A 915 5.61 48.83 27.89
C ASP A 915 5.99 48.63 26.41
N PRO A 916 6.90 49.47 25.86
CA PRO A 916 7.31 49.38 24.47
C PRO A 916 7.97 48.02 24.16
N PRO A 917 7.78 47.45 22.96
CA PRO A 917 8.51 46.27 22.51
C PRO A 917 10.02 46.52 22.52
N THR A 918 10.81 45.46 22.63
CA THR A 918 12.28 45.49 22.59
C THR A 918 12.80 44.69 21.39
N SER A 919 14.11 44.82 21.11
CA SER A 919 14.81 44.01 20.09
C SER A 919 14.15 43.99 18.71
N LEU A 920 13.61 45.13 18.25
CA LEU A 920 13.05 45.26 16.90
C LEU A 920 14.17 45.08 15.86
N SER A 921 14.04 44.07 14.99
CA SER A 921 15.01 43.68 13.98
C SER A 921 14.36 43.43 12.62
N VAL A 922 15.17 43.37 11.57
CA VAL A 922 14.76 42.91 10.23
C VAL A 922 15.02 41.40 10.14
N LEU A 923 14.02 40.65 9.68
CA LEU A 923 14.10 39.20 9.48
C LEU A 923 14.21 38.82 7.99
N ASN A 924 13.57 39.58 7.10
CA ASN A 924 13.60 39.36 5.65
C ASN A 924 13.34 40.66 4.89
N VAL A 925 13.83 40.77 3.65
CA VAL A 925 13.64 41.92 2.78
C VAL A 925 13.48 41.48 1.33
N THR A 926 12.47 42.02 0.64
CA THR A 926 12.27 41.88 -0.81
C THR A 926 12.42 43.24 -1.51
N HIS A 927 12.14 43.28 -2.81
CA HIS A 927 12.02 44.53 -3.58
C HIS A 927 10.90 45.48 -3.09
N ASP A 928 9.86 44.95 -2.46
CA ASP A 928 8.60 45.63 -2.16
C ASP A 928 8.13 45.43 -0.71
N SER A 929 8.90 44.71 0.10
CA SER A 929 8.51 44.37 1.46
C SER A 929 9.69 44.22 2.41
N VAL A 930 9.42 44.42 3.70
CA VAL A 930 10.35 44.16 4.81
C VAL A 930 9.59 43.42 5.90
N THR A 931 10.07 42.24 6.27
CA THR A 931 9.61 41.52 7.47
C THR A 931 10.44 41.96 8.66
N VAL A 932 9.77 42.45 9.70
CA VAL A 932 10.39 42.80 10.98
C VAL A 932 9.94 41.84 12.08
N GLY A 933 10.81 41.64 13.07
CA GLY A 933 10.52 40.87 14.29
C GLY A 933 10.82 41.71 15.54
N TRP A 934 10.17 41.42 16.66
CA TRP A 934 10.40 42.09 17.94
C TRP A 934 10.14 41.16 19.12
N VAL A 935 10.72 41.51 20.27
CA VAL A 935 10.38 40.91 21.56
C VAL A 935 9.29 41.78 22.22
N PRO A 936 8.12 41.23 22.57
CA PRO A 936 7.09 41.97 23.28
C PRO A 936 7.60 42.58 24.61
N GLY A 937 7.16 43.81 24.92
CA GLY A 937 7.27 44.44 26.23
C GLY A 937 6.05 44.14 27.11
N PHE A 938 6.16 44.29 28.43
CA PHE A 938 5.08 43.97 29.38
C PHE A 938 3.74 44.60 28.98
N ASP A 939 2.66 43.82 29.00
CA ASP A 939 1.38 44.18 28.38
C ASP A 939 0.51 45.18 29.17
N GLY A 940 0.88 45.48 30.42
CA GLY A 940 0.07 46.30 31.32
C GLY A 940 -1.12 45.55 31.93
N GLY A 941 -1.16 44.22 31.84
CA GLY A 941 -2.21 43.34 32.35
C GLY A 941 -3.41 43.16 31.40
N MET A 942 -3.25 43.47 30.12
CA MET A 942 -4.32 43.42 29.11
C MET A 942 -3.73 43.17 27.73
N GLU A 943 -4.45 42.44 26.87
CA GLU A 943 -3.98 42.07 25.53
C GLU A 943 -3.45 43.27 24.72
N PRO A 944 -2.16 43.26 24.32
CA PRO A 944 -1.59 44.31 23.51
C PRO A 944 -1.81 44.04 22.01
N SER A 945 -1.85 45.12 21.25
CA SER A 945 -1.64 45.15 19.81
C SER A 945 -0.43 46.04 19.51
N TYR A 946 0.13 45.97 18.30
CA TYR A 946 1.31 46.73 17.94
C TYR A 946 1.02 47.68 16.78
N ARG A 947 1.65 48.86 16.79
CA ARG A 947 1.60 49.80 15.66
C ARG A 947 3.00 50.04 15.15
N ILE A 948 3.25 49.63 13.91
CA ILE A 948 4.50 49.88 13.21
C ILE A 948 4.36 51.22 12.47
N ARG A 949 5.34 52.11 12.64
CA ARG A 949 5.51 53.32 11.82
C ARG A 949 6.71 53.15 10.90
N TYR A 950 6.59 53.59 9.65
CA TYR A 950 7.67 53.54 8.69
C TYR A 950 7.63 54.72 7.71
N ARG A 951 8.78 55.17 7.23
CA ARG A 951 8.91 56.18 6.17
C ARG A 951 10.21 56.02 5.38
N PRO A 952 10.28 56.50 4.13
CA PRO A 952 11.55 56.61 3.42
C PRO A 952 12.53 57.51 4.19
N THR A 953 13.80 57.14 4.17
CA THR A 953 14.88 57.81 4.92
C THR A 953 15.42 59.02 4.17
N ALA A 954 15.28 59.05 2.83
CA ALA A 954 15.77 60.12 1.97
C ALA A 954 14.85 61.38 1.96
N THR A 955 13.54 61.22 2.17
CA THR A 955 12.57 62.33 2.10
C THR A 955 12.41 63.02 3.45
N PHE A 956 13.24 64.05 3.71
CA PHE A 956 13.04 64.96 4.84
C PHE A 956 11.78 65.82 4.61
N GLY A 957 10.64 65.36 5.12
CA GLY A 957 9.34 66.05 5.02
C GLY A 957 8.13 65.13 4.87
N GLU A 958 8.33 63.87 4.45
CA GLU A 958 7.22 62.90 4.42
C GLU A 958 6.84 62.41 5.82
N GLY A 959 5.54 62.41 6.11
CA GLY A 959 4.99 61.83 7.33
C GLY A 959 5.14 60.31 7.39
N TYR A 960 5.09 59.75 8.60
CA TYR A 960 5.11 58.30 8.78
C TYR A 960 3.83 57.66 8.22
N ARG A 961 4.00 56.49 7.59
CA ARG A 961 2.92 55.54 7.33
C ARG A 961 2.80 54.61 8.54
N TYR A 962 1.60 54.11 8.79
CA TYR A 962 1.29 53.28 9.97
C TYR A 962 0.62 51.98 9.55
N VAL A 963 0.93 50.89 10.24
CA VAL A 963 0.21 49.61 10.14
C VAL A 963 -0.03 49.08 11.55
N ASP A 964 -1.27 48.68 11.82
CA ASP A 964 -1.65 48.02 13.07
C ASP A 964 -1.59 46.50 12.91
N VAL A 965 -0.92 45.87 13.87
CA VAL A 965 -0.75 44.43 14.00
C VAL A 965 -1.59 44.01 15.21
N ILE A 966 -2.79 43.49 14.92
CA ILE A 966 -3.77 43.11 15.93
C ILE A 966 -3.54 41.66 16.34
N GLY A 967 -3.17 41.44 17.61
CA GLY A 967 -2.93 40.12 18.17
C GLY A 967 -1.75 40.10 19.13
N SER A 968 -2.00 39.68 20.38
CA SER A 968 -1.03 39.65 21.48
C SER A 968 0.17 38.73 21.22
N ASN A 969 -0.07 37.61 20.53
CA ASN A 969 0.94 36.58 20.23
C ASN A 969 1.76 36.88 18.95
N ILE A 970 1.55 38.01 18.27
CA ILE A 970 2.26 38.33 17.03
C ILE A 970 3.58 39.04 17.38
N THR A 971 4.70 38.42 17.00
CA THR A 971 6.07 38.94 17.21
C THR A 971 6.79 39.27 15.90
N THR A 972 6.17 39.01 14.75
CA THR A 972 6.71 39.28 13.42
C THR A 972 5.64 39.86 12.50
N PHE A 973 6.03 40.73 11.56
CA PHE A 973 5.10 41.30 10.58
C PHE A 973 5.82 41.75 9.29
N THR A 974 5.16 41.57 8.15
CA THR A 974 5.68 41.96 6.83
C THR A 974 5.00 43.23 6.31
N ILE A 975 5.76 44.33 6.27
CA ILE A 975 5.35 45.59 5.65
C ILE A 975 5.50 45.43 4.14
N THR A 976 4.43 45.59 3.37
CA THR A 976 4.43 45.40 1.90
C THR A 976 4.15 46.72 1.15
N ARG A 977 4.27 46.70 -0.20
CA ARG A 977 4.10 47.87 -1.09
C ARG A 977 5.09 49.00 -0.81
N LEU A 978 6.30 48.64 -0.42
CA LEU A 978 7.46 49.52 -0.33
C LEU A 978 8.03 49.77 -1.73
N SER A 979 8.75 50.88 -1.89
CA SER A 979 9.46 51.20 -3.13
C SER A 979 10.75 50.39 -3.24
N MET A 980 11.08 49.96 -4.46
CA MET A 980 12.31 49.21 -4.76
C MET A 980 13.57 50.06 -4.54
N ALA A 981 14.67 49.42 -4.11
CA ALA A 981 15.98 50.03 -3.85
C ALA A 981 15.98 51.21 -2.85
N ALA A 982 14.99 51.29 -1.96
CA ALA A 982 14.76 52.44 -1.09
C ALA A 982 15.04 52.13 0.39
N ASP A 983 15.74 53.05 1.06
CA ASP A 983 16.04 53.00 2.48
C ASP A 983 14.84 53.46 3.33
N TYR A 984 14.31 52.60 4.19
CA TYR A 984 13.23 52.88 5.13
C TYR A 984 13.72 52.96 6.58
N THR A 985 13.18 53.92 7.32
CA THR A 985 13.31 53.98 8.79
C THR A 985 12.03 53.41 9.40
N ILE A 986 12.16 52.42 10.30
CA ILE A 986 11.05 51.66 10.89
C ILE A 986 11.13 51.76 12.42
N SER A 987 9.97 51.91 13.07
CA SER A 987 9.84 51.86 14.53
C SER A 987 8.49 51.27 14.93
N ILE A 988 8.40 50.72 16.14
CA ILE A 988 7.21 50.05 16.68
C ILE A 988 6.82 50.65 18.03
N MET A 989 5.53 50.62 18.34
CA MET A 989 4.95 50.80 19.67
C MET A 989 3.95 49.67 19.96
N SER A 990 3.68 49.42 21.23
CA SER A 990 2.56 48.60 21.69
C SER A 990 1.40 49.50 22.12
N PHE A 991 0.17 49.01 22.08
CA PHE A 991 -1.01 49.68 22.62
C PHE A 991 -2.07 48.68 23.09
N ASN A 992 -2.87 49.07 24.07
CA ASN A 992 -4.00 48.32 24.58
C ASN A 992 -5.17 49.30 24.87
N LYS A 993 -6.26 48.81 25.47
CA LYS A 993 -7.46 49.64 25.75
C LYS A 993 -7.27 50.80 26.75
N LEU A 994 -6.15 50.86 27.49
CA LEU A 994 -5.82 51.96 28.41
C LEU A 994 -4.82 52.97 27.84
N GLY A 995 -4.12 52.64 26.75
CA GLY A 995 -3.22 53.58 26.09
C GLY A 995 -2.15 52.93 25.22
N SER A 996 -1.15 53.73 24.85
CA SER A 996 -0.04 53.34 23.98
C SER A 996 1.31 53.56 24.65
N SER A 997 2.27 52.69 24.34
CA SER A 997 3.67 52.91 24.64
C SER A 997 4.22 54.08 23.82
N LYS A 998 5.41 54.55 24.18
CA LYS A 998 6.21 55.33 23.22
C LYS A 998 6.66 54.42 22.08
N TYR A 999 6.82 55.00 20.89
CA TYR A 999 7.58 54.35 19.82
C TYR A 999 9.02 54.13 20.25
N LEU A 1000 9.62 53.03 19.79
CA LEU A 1000 11.07 52.86 19.85
C LEU A 1000 11.79 54.01 19.12
N PRO A 1001 13.04 54.34 19.51
CA PRO A 1001 13.89 55.26 18.74
C PRO A 1001 13.97 54.83 17.27
N ASP A 1002 14.09 55.80 16.37
CA ASP A 1002 14.16 55.58 14.92
C ASP A 1002 15.56 55.10 14.48
N THR A 1003 16.00 54.00 15.07
CA THR A 1003 17.32 53.40 14.83
C THR A 1003 17.30 52.26 13.82
N LEU A 1004 16.18 51.55 13.67
CA LEU A 1004 16.10 50.46 12.69
C LEU A 1004 15.94 51.03 11.26
N ARG A 1005 16.91 50.69 10.41
CA ARG A 1005 16.89 50.99 8.98
C ARG A 1005 16.86 49.68 8.19
N ALA A 1006 16.03 49.65 7.16
CA ALA A 1006 15.89 48.53 6.23
C ALA A 1006 15.90 49.05 4.81
N LYS A 1007 16.70 48.46 3.92
CA LYS A 1007 16.78 48.86 2.51
C LYS A 1007 16.19 47.78 1.64
N THR A 1008 15.11 48.08 0.92
CA THR A 1008 14.51 47.12 -0.04
C THR A 1008 15.49 46.76 -1.14
N SER A 1009 15.40 45.53 -1.65
CA SER A 1009 16.27 45.08 -2.73
C SER A 1009 16.06 45.91 -4.00
N SER A 1010 17.10 46.02 -4.84
CA SER A 1010 17.02 46.54 -6.20
C SER A 1010 16.58 45.48 -7.23
N GLU A 1011 16.50 44.22 -6.82
CA GLU A 1011 16.14 43.09 -7.67
C GLU A 1011 14.69 42.68 -7.42
N LEU A 1012 13.88 42.65 -8.49
CA LEU A 1012 12.56 42.02 -8.48
C LEU A 1012 12.67 40.56 -8.00
N PRO A 1013 11.66 40.01 -7.31
CA PRO A 1013 11.68 38.60 -6.92
C PRO A 1013 11.75 37.77 -8.20
N PRO A 1014 12.43 36.60 -8.19
CA PRO A 1014 12.31 35.67 -9.30
C PRO A 1014 10.83 35.33 -9.48
N SER A 1015 10.27 35.75 -10.62
CA SER A 1015 8.96 35.28 -11.08
C SER A 1015 8.97 33.75 -11.03
N PHE A 1016 7.87 33.13 -10.57
CA PHE A 1016 7.77 31.69 -10.29
C PHE A 1016 8.17 30.80 -11.48
N HIS A 1017 9.47 30.59 -11.58
CA HIS A 1017 10.15 29.54 -12.30
C HIS A 1017 10.99 28.84 -11.23
N SER A 1018 10.83 27.52 -11.16
CA SER A 1018 11.59 26.61 -10.31
C SER A 1018 13.09 26.94 -10.35
N PRO A 1019 13.77 27.00 -9.19
CA PRO A 1019 15.05 27.69 -9.08
C PRO A 1019 16.17 26.97 -9.83
N SER A 1020 16.85 27.73 -10.69
CA SER A 1020 18.15 27.39 -11.25
C SER A 1020 19.00 28.66 -11.34
N GLN A 1021 19.99 28.79 -10.47
CA GLN A 1021 21.13 29.69 -10.67
C GLN A 1021 22.37 29.08 -10.01
N ASP A 1022 23.21 28.46 -10.84
CA ASP A 1022 24.64 28.32 -10.55
C ASP A 1022 25.33 29.66 -10.81
N VAL A 1023 26.27 30.05 -9.96
CA VAL A 1023 27.37 30.96 -10.30
C VAL A 1023 28.68 30.47 -9.67
N ASP A 1024 29.46 29.79 -10.50
CA ASP A 1024 30.94 29.73 -10.59
C ASP A 1024 31.73 30.88 -9.90
N TYR A 1025 33.00 30.76 -9.48
CA TYR A 1025 33.93 29.64 -9.32
C TYR A 1025 35.20 30.11 -8.57
N GLN A 1026 36.00 29.15 -8.06
CA GLN A 1026 37.43 29.20 -7.66
C GLN A 1026 37.76 29.43 -6.15
N SER A 1027 38.64 28.64 -5.51
CA SER A 1027 39.50 27.52 -6.00
C SER A 1027 40.01 26.56 -4.90
N GLY A 1028 40.01 25.24 -5.19
CA GLY A 1028 40.87 24.19 -4.61
C GLY A 1028 40.52 23.65 -3.21
N GLU A 1029 40.66 22.36 -2.87
CA GLU A 1029 41.07 21.13 -3.60
C GLU A 1029 40.42 19.87 -2.96
N ASP A 1030 40.42 18.75 -3.70
CA ASP A 1030 40.22 17.34 -3.29
C ASP A 1030 38.86 16.78 -2.74
N GLY A 1031 38.53 15.56 -3.21
CA GLY A 1031 37.53 14.64 -2.62
C GLY A 1031 36.33 14.28 -3.52
N ARG A 1032 36.37 13.13 -4.22
CA ARG A 1032 35.39 12.80 -5.29
C ARG A 1032 34.51 11.56 -5.02
N SER A 1033 33.19 11.78 -5.00
CA SER A 1033 32.11 10.81 -5.26
C SER A 1033 30.79 11.59 -5.50
N GLY A 1034 29.71 11.06 -6.07
CA GLY A 1034 29.52 9.77 -6.77
C GLY A 1034 28.04 9.46 -7.05
N ILE A 1035 27.42 10.11 -8.05
CA ILE A 1035 25.96 10.02 -8.32
C ILE A 1035 25.66 9.39 -9.70
N SER A 1036 24.58 8.60 -9.75
CA SER A 1036 24.25 7.61 -10.79
C SER A 1036 23.71 8.16 -12.12
N GLY A 1037 24.14 7.57 -13.23
CA GLY A 1037 23.80 7.97 -14.61
C GLY A 1037 22.39 7.63 -15.11
N LEU A 1038 21.48 7.18 -14.24
CA LEU A 1038 20.14 6.70 -14.63
C LEU A 1038 19.20 7.83 -15.10
N VAL A 1039 19.39 9.08 -14.64
CA VAL A 1039 18.50 10.21 -14.93
C VAL A 1039 18.65 10.73 -16.37
N ILE A 1040 19.86 10.69 -16.94
CA ILE A 1040 20.17 11.23 -18.28
C ILE A 1040 19.53 10.38 -19.40
N VAL A 1041 19.41 9.07 -19.20
CA VAL A 1041 18.81 8.14 -20.17
C VAL A 1041 17.30 8.37 -20.30
N VAL A 1042 16.59 8.65 -19.20
CA VAL A 1042 15.13 8.86 -19.22
C VAL A 1042 14.77 10.15 -19.97
N VAL A 1043 15.49 11.24 -19.71
CA VAL A 1043 15.22 12.55 -20.36
C VAL A 1043 15.46 12.50 -21.88
N THR A 1044 16.49 11.78 -22.32
CA THR A 1044 16.83 11.66 -23.75
C THR A 1044 15.84 10.76 -24.53
N VAL A 1045 15.39 9.64 -23.94
CA VAL A 1045 14.39 8.76 -24.58
C VAL A 1045 13.03 9.43 -24.71
N VAL A 1046 12.57 10.16 -23.69
CA VAL A 1046 11.29 10.90 -23.75
C VAL A 1046 11.35 12.03 -24.79
N GLY A 1047 12.46 12.77 -24.86
CA GLY A 1047 12.66 13.82 -25.88
C GLY A 1047 12.58 13.28 -27.32
N MET A 1048 13.21 12.14 -27.60
CA MET A 1048 13.18 11.50 -28.91
C MET A 1048 11.78 11.00 -29.30
N ALA A 1049 11.01 10.46 -28.35
CA ALA A 1049 9.63 10.02 -28.59
C ALA A 1049 8.70 11.18 -28.96
N VAL A 1050 8.82 12.34 -28.27
CA VAL A 1050 8.03 13.55 -28.58
C VAL A 1050 8.39 14.12 -29.95
N LEU A 1051 9.65 14.04 -30.37
CA LEU A 1051 10.10 14.53 -31.67
C LEU A 1051 9.57 13.65 -32.82
N MET A 1052 9.61 12.32 -32.66
CA MET A 1052 8.96 11.36 -33.57
C MET A 1052 7.45 11.58 -33.69
N LEU A 1053 6.76 11.81 -32.57
CA LEU A 1053 5.31 12.04 -32.55
C LEU A 1053 4.92 13.31 -33.34
N ASN A 1054 5.72 14.38 -33.21
CA ASN A 1054 5.49 15.62 -33.95
C ASN A 1054 5.75 15.47 -35.45
N VAL A 1055 6.77 14.72 -35.87
CA VAL A 1055 7.02 14.42 -37.30
C VAL A 1055 5.87 13.61 -37.90
N LEU A 1056 5.34 12.61 -37.18
CA LEU A 1056 4.17 11.84 -37.60
C LEU A 1056 2.90 12.69 -37.67
N LEU A 1057 2.67 13.60 -36.72
CA LEU A 1057 1.52 14.52 -36.74
C LEU A 1057 1.59 15.51 -37.91
N ILE A 1058 2.78 16.04 -38.23
CA ILE A 1058 2.98 16.92 -39.39
C ILE A 1058 2.76 16.14 -40.70
N GLY A 1059 3.27 14.90 -40.80
CA GLY A 1059 3.01 14.01 -41.94
C GLY A 1059 1.51 13.71 -42.13
N CYS A 1060 0.80 13.37 -41.06
CA CYS A 1060 -0.65 13.15 -41.08
C CYS A 1060 -1.44 14.41 -41.47
N CYS A 1061 -1.04 15.60 -41.02
CA CYS A 1061 -1.66 16.87 -41.40
C CYS A 1061 -1.45 17.22 -42.88
N LEU A 1062 -0.28 16.92 -43.45
CA LEU A 1062 -0.02 17.09 -44.88
C LEU A 1062 -0.82 16.08 -45.72
N HIS A 1063 -0.95 14.82 -45.27
CA HIS A 1063 -1.77 13.82 -45.95
C HIS A 1063 -3.28 14.14 -45.89
N ARG A 1064 -3.79 14.65 -44.75
CA ARG A 1064 -5.19 15.09 -44.60
C ARG A 1064 -5.56 16.30 -45.44
N ARG A 1065 -4.58 17.12 -45.88
CA ARG A 1065 -4.81 18.23 -46.83
C ARG A 1065 -4.90 17.77 -48.29
N ALA A 1066 -4.40 16.59 -48.64
CA ALA A 1066 -4.45 16.06 -50.00
C ALA A 1066 -5.80 15.40 -50.36
N ASN A 1067 -6.49 14.77 -49.39
CA ASN A 1067 -7.72 13.99 -49.62
C ASN A 1067 -9.04 14.73 -49.32
N LYS A 1068 -9.08 16.06 -49.48
CA LYS A 1068 -10.33 16.86 -49.38
C LYS A 1068 -10.55 17.77 -50.58
N ARG A 1069 -10.86 17.17 -51.73
CA ARG A 1069 -11.59 17.74 -52.89
C ARG A 1069 -12.01 16.56 -53.80
N LEU A 1070 -13.21 16.65 -54.40
CA LEU A 1070 -13.97 15.56 -55.05
C LEU A 1070 -14.61 14.60 -54.01
N THR A 1071 -15.93 14.38 -53.96
CA THR A 1071 -17.07 14.94 -54.73
C THR A 1071 -18.31 15.14 -53.84
N GLY A 1072 -19.15 16.10 -54.23
CA GLY A 1072 -20.52 16.29 -53.74
C GLY A 1072 -21.24 17.19 -54.74
N GLU A 1073 -22.07 16.60 -55.60
CA GLU A 1073 -22.73 17.29 -56.73
C GLU A 1073 -23.90 18.17 -56.29
N GLY A 1074 -24.19 19.22 -57.07
CA GLY A 1074 -25.29 20.16 -56.84
C GLY A 1074 -25.34 21.30 -57.87
N ASP A 1075 -25.89 20.99 -59.04
CA ASP A 1075 -26.40 21.88 -60.12
C ASP A 1075 -25.50 22.80 -60.97
N LEU A 1076 -25.95 22.93 -62.23
CA LEU A 1076 -25.44 23.78 -63.33
C LEU A 1076 -26.00 25.24 -63.15
N GLN A 1077 -25.59 26.30 -63.87
CA GLN A 1077 -25.02 26.42 -65.22
C GLN A 1077 -24.45 27.84 -65.49
N GLN A 1078 -23.23 27.99 -66.05
CA GLN A 1078 -22.83 28.94 -67.14
C GLN A 1078 -21.29 29.24 -67.24
N VAL A 1079 -20.67 28.74 -68.32
CA VAL A 1079 -19.66 29.35 -69.23
C VAL A 1079 -18.45 30.19 -68.67
N ILE A 1080 -17.25 29.56 -68.55
CA ILE A 1080 -15.96 29.76 -69.32
C ILE A 1080 -15.51 31.21 -69.69
N PRO A 1081 -14.19 31.62 -69.71
CA PRO A 1081 -12.90 31.04 -69.19
C PRO A 1081 -11.95 32.04 -68.44
N ASP A 1082 -10.80 31.59 -67.87
CA ASP A 1082 -9.42 31.78 -68.45
C ASP A 1082 -8.20 31.64 -67.48
N ILE A 1083 -7.21 30.85 -67.96
CA ILE A 1083 -5.73 31.04 -67.94
C ILE A 1083 -4.98 31.48 -66.64
N LEU A 1084 -4.08 30.62 -66.12
CA LEU A 1084 -2.61 30.88 -66.03
C LEU A 1084 -1.75 29.69 -65.50
N LEU A 1085 -0.51 29.64 -66.00
CA LEU A 1085 0.61 28.68 -65.88
C LEU A 1085 1.03 28.25 -64.45
N GLY A 1086 1.85 27.20 -64.20
CA GLY A 1086 2.51 26.20 -65.08
C GLY A 1086 4.02 25.98 -64.79
N LYS A 1087 4.48 24.71 -64.70
CA LYS A 1087 5.89 24.21 -64.63
C LYS A 1087 6.70 24.46 -63.34
N ALA A 1088 7.69 23.65 -62.91
CA ALA A 1088 8.29 22.39 -63.43
C ALA A 1088 9.03 21.57 -62.32
N ASP A 1089 9.64 20.45 -62.74
CA ASP A 1089 10.09 19.27 -61.97
C ASP A 1089 11.36 19.30 -61.08
N ILE A 1090 11.33 18.37 -60.11
CA ILE A 1090 12.35 17.54 -59.41
C ILE A 1090 13.82 17.57 -59.91
N PRO A 1091 14.85 17.31 -59.04
CA PRO A 1091 15.44 15.96 -59.01
C PRO A 1091 16.01 15.44 -57.65
N ARG A 1092 15.46 14.31 -57.20
CA ARG A 1092 16.08 13.05 -56.69
C ARG A 1092 17.42 12.94 -55.90
N LEU A 1093 18.22 13.98 -55.60
CA LEU A 1093 19.57 13.76 -55.03
C LEU A 1093 19.72 13.78 -53.48
N VAL A 1094 18.71 14.23 -52.71
CA VAL A 1094 18.89 14.51 -51.26
C VAL A 1094 18.63 13.30 -50.36
N ILE A 1095 17.80 12.34 -50.77
CA ILE A 1095 17.26 11.30 -49.86
C ILE A 1095 18.28 10.17 -49.58
N ILE A 1096 19.20 9.89 -50.51
CA ILE A 1096 20.19 8.81 -50.34
C ILE A 1096 21.33 9.22 -49.39
N GLY A 1097 21.72 10.51 -49.38
CA GLY A 1097 22.80 11.01 -48.53
C GLY A 1097 22.49 11.03 -47.02
N VAL A 1098 21.21 11.12 -46.63
CA VAL A 1098 20.80 11.19 -45.21
C VAL A 1098 20.80 9.79 -44.57
N LEU A 1099 20.32 8.77 -45.28
CA LEU A 1099 20.30 7.39 -44.81
C LEU A 1099 21.71 6.80 -44.62
N GLN A 1100 22.66 7.18 -45.49
CA GLN A 1100 24.02 6.65 -45.45
C GLN A 1100 24.86 7.24 -44.28
N ASN A 1101 24.59 8.48 -43.88
CA ASN A 1101 25.22 9.10 -42.69
C ASN A 1101 24.63 8.59 -41.36
N PHE A 1102 23.32 8.30 -41.32
CA PHE A 1102 22.68 7.82 -40.09
C PHE A 1102 23.18 6.43 -39.66
N VAL A 1103 23.41 5.53 -40.61
CA VAL A 1103 24.00 4.20 -40.34
C VAL A 1103 25.44 4.32 -39.87
N PHE A 1104 26.23 5.23 -40.44
CA PHE A 1104 27.63 5.45 -40.02
C PHE A 1104 27.73 6.00 -38.59
N LEU A 1105 26.88 6.95 -38.21
CA LEU A 1105 26.82 7.48 -36.83
C LEU A 1105 26.39 6.41 -35.81
N LEU A 1106 25.43 5.55 -36.17
CA LEU A 1106 25.03 4.44 -35.29
C LEU A 1106 26.18 3.43 -35.11
N PHE A 1107 26.89 3.10 -36.19
CA PHE A 1107 28.05 2.19 -36.15
C PHE A 1107 29.22 2.79 -35.34
N TYR A 1108 29.48 4.09 -35.49
CA TYR A 1108 30.52 4.81 -34.76
C TYR A 1108 30.19 4.94 -33.26
N TYR A 1109 28.91 5.08 -32.89
CA TYR A 1109 28.48 5.07 -31.50
C TYR A 1109 28.57 3.67 -30.88
N LEU A 1110 28.16 2.60 -31.59
CA LEU A 1110 28.35 1.23 -31.12
C LEU A 1110 29.84 0.85 -30.96
N LEU A 1111 30.71 1.26 -31.90
CA LEU A 1111 32.16 1.01 -31.81
C LEU A 1111 32.81 1.71 -30.62
N ASN A 1112 32.41 2.95 -30.28
CA ASN A 1112 32.94 3.64 -29.11
C ASN A 1112 32.39 3.09 -27.78
N VAL A 1113 31.14 2.59 -27.75
CA VAL A 1113 30.62 1.86 -26.59
C VAL A 1113 31.32 0.51 -26.40
N LEU A 1114 31.71 -0.17 -27.48
CA LEU A 1114 32.52 -1.40 -27.43
C LEU A 1114 34.00 -1.16 -27.12
N ALA A 1115 34.54 0.03 -27.38
CA ALA A 1115 35.94 0.38 -27.06
C ALA A 1115 36.17 0.78 -25.59
N ALA A 1116 35.11 1.04 -24.82
CA ALA A 1116 35.19 1.33 -23.38
C ALA A 1116 35.14 0.07 -22.49
N ALA A 1117 35.11 -1.13 -23.10
CA ALA A 1117 34.93 -2.41 -22.41
C ALA A 1117 35.99 -3.46 -22.81
N SER A 1118 37.28 -3.09 -22.79
CA SER A 1118 38.37 -4.04 -23.06
C SER A 1118 39.68 -3.75 -22.30
N GLU A 1119 39.65 -3.86 -20.97
CA GLU A 1119 40.79 -4.19 -20.07
C GLU A 1119 40.19 -4.44 -18.66
N GLN A 1120 39.70 -5.64 -18.33
CA GLN A 1120 40.53 -6.78 -17.91
C GLN A 1120 39.93 -8.15 -18.33
N SER A 1121 40.81 -9.09 -18.68
CA SER A 1121 40.53 -10.54 -18.75
C SER A 1121 40.57 -11.16 -17.34
N SER A 1122 40.03 -12.35 -17.02
CA SER A 1122 39.44 -13.48 -17.76
C SER A 1122 38.44 -14.21 -16.81
N SER A 1123 37.59 -15.18 -17.16
CA SER A 1123 37.46 -16.07 -18.32
C SER A 1123 36.04 -16.67 -18.42
N LYS A 1124 35.54 -16.97 -19.64
CA LYS A 1124 34.62 -18.08 -20.06
C LYS A 1124 33.38 -18.43 -19.18
N SER A 1125 32.17 -18.70 -19.70
CA SER A 1125 31.65 -18.78 -21.08
C SER A 1125 30.12 -19.06 -21.08
N ALA A 1126 29.35 -18.32 -21.90
CA ALA A 1126 28.07 -18.72 -22.55
C ALA A 1126 26.84 -19.09 -21.66
N THR A 1127 25.72 -18.32 -21.60
CA THR A 1127 24.61 -18.13 -22.60
C THR A 1127 23.74 -19.39 -22.83
N ILE A 1128 22.41 -19.38 -22.97
CA ILE A 1128 21.39 -18.30 -23.16
C ILE A 1128 19.97 -18.86 -22.82
N GLU A 1129 19.01 -17.96 -22.58
CA GLU A 1129 17.53 -17.96 -22.82
C GLU A 1129 16.79 -19.25 -23.30
N MET A 1130 15.47 -19.49 -23.18
CA MET A 1130 14.28 -18.63 -22.97
C MET A 1130 12.98 -19.46 -22.80
N TYR A 1131 11.87 -18.80 -22.46
CA TYR A 1131 10.46 -19.15 -22.74
C TYR A 1131 9.82 -20.47 -22.21
N ALA A 1132 8.87 -20.22 -21.30
CA ALA A 1132 7.57 -20.89 -21.07
C ALA A 1132 6.71 -21.11 -22.36
N PRO A 1133 5.43 -21.57 -22.32
CA PRO A 1133 4.57 -22.00 -21.19
C PRO A 1133 3.75 -23.30 -21.51
N SER A 1134 2.54 -23.42 -20.92
CA SER A 1134 1.40 -24.35 -21.19
C SER A 1134 1.23 -25.48 -20.15
N SER A 1135 0.05 -26.02 -19.84
CA SER A 1135 -1.38 -25.63 -20.04
C SER A 1135 -2.27 -26.68 -19.33
N TYR A 1136 -3.56 -26.38 -19.09
CA TYR A 1136 -4.75 -27.29 -19.17
C TYR A 1136 -4.66 -28.77 -18.68
N ASN A 1137 -5.67 -29.41 -18.06
CA ASN A 1137 -6.95 -29.03 -17.45
C ASN A 1137 -7.58 -30.32 -16.86
N GLU A 1138 -8.80 -30.19 -16.31
CA GLU A 1138 -9.84 -31.23 -16.19
C GLU A 1138 -9.82 -32.24 -15.03
N THR A 1139 -11.04 -32.40 -14.52
CA THR A 1139 -11.50 -33.15 -13.35
C THR A 1139 -12.15 -34.47 -13.75
N VAL A 1140 -12.09 -35.50 -12.90
CA VAL A 1140 -13.12 -36.55 -12.84
C VAL A 1140 -13.52 -36.82 -11.38
N THR A 1141 -14.80 -37.16 -11.19
CA THR A 1141 -15.58 -37.23 -9.95
C THR A 1141 -15.63 -38.62 -9.29
N GLY A 1142 -15.92 -38.69 -7.99
CA GLY A 1142 -16.47 -39.90 -7.36
C GLY A 1142 -16.38 -39.97 -5.83
N GLU A 1143 -17.51 -39.77 -5.14
CA GLU A 1143 -18.15 -40.66 -4.12
C GLU A 1143 -17.29 -41.55 -3.19
N THR A 1144 -17.58 -41.83 -1.91
CA THR A 1144 -18.56 -41.36 -0.88
C THR A 1144 -18.13 -41.95 0.49
N LEU A 1145 -18.64 -41.40 1.63
CA LEU A 1145 -19.01 -42.06 2.92
C LEU A 1145 -18.30 -43.40 3.29
N SER A 1146 -17.68 -43.62 4.46
CA SER A 1146 -18.22 -43.51 5.85
C SER A 1146 -17.15 -44.07 6.84
N SER A 1147 -16.74 -43.39 7.92
CA SER A 1147 -17.34 -43.30 9.29
C SER A 1147 -16.89 -44.37 10.32
N VAL A 1148 -16.63 -43.92 11.56
CA VAL A 1148 -16.78 -44.67 12.86
C VAL A 1148 -15.72 -45.75 13.16
N SER A 1149 -14.71 -45.43 13.99
CA SER A 1149 -14.53 -45.78 15.43
C SER A 1149 -13.83 -47.15 15.64
N GLU A 1150 -13.21 -47.51 16.76
CA GLU A 1150 -13.13 -46.92 18.10
C GLU A 1150 -11.79 -47.30 18.81
N LYS A 1151 -11.56 -46.72 19.99
CA LYS A 1151 -10.84 -47.23 21.20
C LYS A 1151 -10.43 -48.72 21.24
N SER A 1152 -9.40 -49.16 21.98
CA SER A 1152 -8.56 -48.54 23.03
C SER A 1152 -7.51 -49.55 23.56
N GLU A 1153 -6.48 -49.05 24.26
CA GLU A 1153 -5.78 -49.73 25.39
C GLU A 1153 -4.97 -51.03 25.09
N SER A 1154 -3.92 -51.42 25.82
CA SER A 1154 -3.01 -50.73 26.76
C SER A 1154 -1.86 -51.70 27.19
N TYR A 1155 -0.82 -51.18 27.86
CA TYR A 1155 0.29 -51.90 28.56
C TYR A 1155 1.24 -52.80 27.71
N SER A 1156 2.52 -53.00 28.06
CA SER A 1156 3.51 -52.17 28.77
C SER A 1156 4.88 -52.86 28.78
N ASN A 1157 5.96 -52.07 28.69
CA ASN A 1157 7.31 -52.27 29.25
C ASN A 1157 8.09 -53.58 29.01
N GLY A 1158 9.31 -53.40 28.50
CA GLY A 1158 10.38 -54.40 28.50
C GLY A 1158 11.73 -53.74 28.15
N ASP A 1159 12.46 -53.33 29.19
CA ASP A 1159 13.87 -52.91 29.22
C ASP A 1159 14.83 -53.77 28.34
N SER A 1160 16.05 -53.36 27.95
CA SER A 1160 16.78 -52.07 27.94
C SER A 1160 18.15 -52.31 27.25
N ASN A 1161 18.87 -51.23 26.87
CA ASN A 1161 20.23 -51.25 26.28
C ASN A 1161 20.29 -51.82 24.83
N GLN A 1162 21.21 -51.43 23.94
CA GLN A 1162 22.53 -50.83 24.15
C GLN A 1162 23.03 -50.09 22.88
N GLU A 1163 23.74 -48.97 23.07
CA GLU A 1163 24.85 -48.42 22.24
C GLU A 1163 24.75 -48.10 20.72
N TYR A 1164 25.15 -46.85 20.40
CA TYR A 1164 25.80 -46.32 19.17
C TYR A 1164 25.25 -46.68 17.77
N LEU A 1165 24.56 -45.72 17.14
CA LEU A 1165 25.13 -44.85 16.07
C LEU A 1165 24.19 -43.69 15.70
#